data_AF-A0A956JT06-F1
#
_entry.id   AF-A0A956JT06-F1
#
_cell.length_a   1.000
_cell.length_b   1.000
_cell.length_c   1.000
_cell.angle_alpha   90.00
_cell.angle_beta   90.00
_cell.angle_gamma   90.00
#
_symmetry.space_group_name_H-M   'P 1'
#
loop_
_entity.id
_entity.type
_entity.pdbx_description
1 polymer ?
#
loop_
_entity_poly.entity_id
_entity_poly.type
_entity_poly.pdbx_seq_one_letter_code
_entity_poly.pdbx_strand_id
1 'polypeptide(L)'
;GVYLTDISNFDLTTGRFNADLVLWVKWLGDERIPPIALANAEIGQKVLLAREADGDWRSARWRMQATLRGVFPLHHFPFDRQKLRVHVELPVYEGRLVPDAAGSGMSPTFSITGWLYKPYFKTSVANVTYHSDFGSVVREGVGAKRRRVTFLVALERPVLPYVLRFMLPLGIILAMATLAFFVRAHQIGVRGSIGVTALLSSVAFQFSQSKAVPDVSYLMTVDKVFLGSYVIILLCVIESVFSHNIVEARPQLSRRIDLITAAVIPIAAVTTGLLLMRAPKVTPEPGAISAQKAKAKAKATASPPTPKSAQKELRVSIVRLRDLATSYVRGGLLRRGLTHAVRDGAGSGHKVIAHLARRVPRLTNDLVRFLPDGGMVVRWALRPNMRWSDGSAITSADLAYSAALRKSASRRAVKVIDPLTIEITFNNRVGRNLAAFALYPRAAIEPVVKKGGIKALDKWLDENAPPGDGPYRVEKMVKGDHLLLSRNPHFAGAAPAIERVRFVVNKKRGPVAHEIIAGRAHLASLIGPLSYGILAKSPKGAVRSDRYDRMYFLQPDLSHPPWNDVRVRRALAHAIDRRAAGAHVFGESTRVAHAFRPHWADDYEPDVRRYEHDASKARALLEAAGVKLPLEVTVIATRLKEGSPERDLLERVVKQLPAAGFKPTLVFKKGSSYRLWAKGKHAGLLYFSRSGSNPVRYFNVPYAKGRYAVSKPSKRFDKQLQAMYRRWRRSIYVERRVAVSRQMQKIFAERLPLVPLFFGQRRSGFAAGLVGWDPTGGDTPWWNIERWYFK
;
A
#
# COMPACT_ATOMS: atom_id res chain seq x y z
N GLY A 1 -16.77 -10.33 -33.20
CA GLY A 1 -16.67 -9.06 -33.93
C GLY A 1 -17.86 -8.20 -33.60
N VAL A 2 -18.02 -7.10 -34.33
CA VAL A 2 -19.14 -6.16 -34.20
C VAL A 2 -19.70 -5.88 -35.58
N TYR A 3 -21.01 -5.90 -35.71
CA TYR A 3 -21.74 -5.37 -36.87
C TYR A 3 -22.60 -4.21 -36.39
N LEU A 4 -22.34 -3.01 -36.91
CA LEU A 4 -23.04 -1.81 -36.49
C LEU A 4 -24.20 -1.52 -37.44
N THR A 5 -25.42 -1.59 -36.90
CA THR A 5 -26.64 -1.40 -37.69
C THR A 5 -26.94 0.08 -37.83
N ASP A 6 -26.98 0.81 -36.71
CA ASP A 6 -27.38 2.22 -36.70
C ASP A 6 -26.78 2.98 -35.50
N ILE A 7 -26.66 4.31 -35.64
CA ILE A 7 -26.32 5.23 -34.56
C ILE A 7 -27.33 6.38 -34.52
N SER A 8 -27.92 6.59 -33.35
CA SER A 8 -28.88 7.65 -33.09
C SER A 8 -28.49 8.48 -31.86
N ASN A 9 -29.14 9.63 -31.67
CA ASN A 9 -28.95 10.52 -30.51
C ASN A 9 -27.47 10.85 -30.24
N PHE A 10 -26.71 11.16 -31.31
CA PHE A 10 -25.32 11.56 -31.18
C PHE A 10 -25.22 12.98 -30.61
N ASP A 11 -24.87 13.06 -29.33
CA ASP A 11 -24.82 14.28 -28.55
C ASP A 11 -23.38 14.61 -28.11
N LEU A 12 -22.87 15.71 -28.65
CA LEU A 12 -21.53 16.22 -28.37
C LEU A 12 -21.44 16.85 -26.96
N THR A 13 -22.54 17.39 -26.45
CA THR A 13 -22.63 18.05 -25.15
C THR A 13 -22.54 17.03 -24.03
N THR A 14 -23.34 15.97 -24.10
CA THR A 14 -23.32 14.91 -23.08
C THR A 14 -22.25 13.84 -23.32
N GLY A 15 -21.65 13.82 -24.52
CA GLY A 15 -20.65 12.83 -24.88
C GLY A 15 -21.25 11.44 -25.11
N ARG A 16 -22.49 11.36 -25.60
CA ARG A 16 -23.25 10.10 -25.73
C ARG A 16 -23.75 9.86 -27.15
N PHE A 17 -23.95 8.59 -27.48
CA PHE A 17 -24.66 8.17 -28.68
C PHE A 17 -25.30 6.80 -28.44
N ASN A 18 -26.44 6.56 -29.06
CA ASN A 18 -27.08 5.25 -29.06
C ASN A 18 -26.54 4.45 -30.25
N ALA A 19 -26.31 3.15 -30.05
CA ALA A 19 -25.94 2.23 -31.11
C ALA A 19 -26.82 0.98 -31.06
N ASP A 20 -27.36 0.59 -32.21
CA ASP A 20 -27.89 -0.75 -32.46
C ASP A 20 -26.81 -1.57 -33.16
N LEU A 21 -26.39 -2.67 -32.55
CA LEU A 21 -25.31 -3.49 -33.04
C LEU A 21 -25.52 -4.98 -32.77
N VAL A 22 -24.92 -5.81 -33.60
CA VAL A 22 -24.72 -7.23 -33.34
C VAL A 22 -23.29 -7.46 -32.85
N LEU A 23 -23.13 -7.98 -31.64
CA LEU A 23 -21.85 -8.37 -31.06
C LEU A 23 -21.75 -9.90 -31.06
N TRP A 24 -20.61 -10.45 -31.46
CA TRP A 24 -20.35 -11.88 -31.29
C TRP A 24 -18.95 -12.17 -30.76
N VAL A 25 -18.81 -13.34 -30.16
CA VAL A 25 -17.53 -13.91 -29.73
C VAL A 25 -17.41 -15.32 -30.28
N LYS A 26 -16.19 -15.69 -30.67
CA LYS A 26 -15.78 -17.06 -31.00
C LYS A 26 -14.66 -17.44 -30.03
N TRP A 27 -14.70 -18.64 -29.45
CA TRP A 27 -13.66 -19.12 -28.55
C TRP A 27 -13.46 -20.62 -28.65
N LEU A 28 -12.30 -21.09 -28.21
CA LEU A 28 -11.93 -22.49 -28.13
C LEU A 28 -11.98 -22.94 -26.66
N GLY A 29 -12.50 -24.14 -26.37
CA GLY A 29 -12.31 -24.77 -25.05
C GLY A 29 -13.56 -25.16 -24.27
N ASP A 30 -13.96 -24.38 -23.27
CA ASP A 30 -15.09 -24.68 -22.35
C ASP A 30 -16.45 -24.22 -22.95
N GLU A 31 -17.56 -24.84 -22.57
CA GLU A 31 -18.93 -24.41 -22.90
C GLU A 31 -19.31 -23.06 -22.30
N ARG A 32 -18.62 -22.67 -21.22
CA ARG A 32 -18.84 -21.38 -20.58
C ARG A 32 -18.52 -20.22 -21.53
N ILE A 33 -19.52 -19.38 -21.78
CA ILE A 33 -19.35 -18.12 -22.52
C ILE A 33 -18.33 -17.22 -21.80
N PRO A 34 -17.29 -16.73 -22.48
CA PRO A 34 -16.34 -15.79 -21.92
C PRO A 34 -17.04 -14.52 -21.40
N PRO A 35 -16.70 -14.02 -20.20
CA PRO A 35 -17.38 -12.86 -19.60
C PRO A 35 -16.91 -11.54 -20.24
N ILE A 36 -17.30 -11.32 -21.49
CA ILE A 36 -17.06 -10.09 -22.22
C ILE A 36 -17.98 -8.96 -21.75
N ALA A 37 -17.45 -7.74 -21.72
CA ALA A 37 -18.19 -6.55 -21.33
C ALA A 37 -18.04 -5.44 -22.38
N LEU A 38 -19.12 -4.68 -22.63
CA LEU A 38 -19.05 -3.39 -23.31
C LEU A 38 -18.66 -2.32 -22.29
N ALA A 39 -17.40 -1.90 -22.29
CA ALA A 39 -16.81 -1.12 -21.20
C ALA A 39 -17.20 0.37 -21.18
N ASN A 40 -17.71 0.90 -22.29
CA ASN A 40 -18.14 2.30 -22.40
C ASN A 40 -19.63 2.42 -22.77
N ALA A 41 -20.44 1.42 -22.46
CA ALA A 41 -21.84 1.37 -22.83
C ALA A 41 -22.74 1.14 -21.62
N GLU A 42 -23.87 1.83 -21.61
CA GLU A 42 -25.05 1.48 -20.83
C GLU A 42 -25.94 0.61 -21.72
N ILE A 43 -26.16 -0.65 -21.34
CA ILE A 43 -26.90 -1.60 -22.16
C ILE A 43 -28.38 -1.44 -21.84
N GLY A 44 -29.17 -0.95 -22.80
CA GLY A 44 -30.62 -0.87 -22.68
C GLY A 44 -31.27 -2.23 -22.94
N GLN A 45 -31.00 -2.80 -24.12
CA GLN A 45 -31.50 -4.12 -24.51
C GLN A 45 -30.35 -5.03 -24.96
N LYS A 46 -30.39 -6.29 -24.56
CA LYS A 46 -29.46 -7.34 -25.00
C LYS A 46 -30.22 -8.64 -25.24
N VAL A 47 -30.28 -9.06 -26.49
CA VAL A 47 -30.96 -10.30 -26.92
C VAL A 47 -29.91 -11.27 -27.42
N LEU A 48 -29.84 -12.47 -26.84
CA LEU A 48 -29.01 -13.56 -27.37
C LEU A 48 -29.69 -14.10 -28.64
N LEU A 49 -29.01 -14.01 -29.78
CA LEU A 49 -29.53 -14.44 -31.07
C LEU A 49 -29.25 -15.93 -31.31
N ALA A 50 -28.02 -16.36 -31.06
CA ALA A 50 -27.60 -17.73 -31.34
C ALA A 50 -26.40 -18.16 -30.48
N ARG A 51 -26.28 -19.46 -30.29
CA ARG A 51 -25.07 -20.16 -29.83
C ARG A 51 -24.79 -21.29 -30.79
N GLU A 52 -23.53 -21.46 -31.16
CA GLU A 52 -23.10 -22.48 -32.12
C GLU A 52 -21.85 -23.18 -31.59
N ALA A 53 -21.67 -24.42 -32.03
CA ALA A 53 -20.45 -25.18 -31.81
C ALA A 53 -20.02 -25.83 -33.13
N ASP A 54 -18.71 -25.87 -33.36
CA ASP A 54 -18.07 -26.55 -34.49
C ASP A 54 -16.77 -27.19 -33.97
N GLY A 55 -16.85 -28.48 -33.63
CA GLY A 55 -15.83 -29.16 -32.84
C GLY A 55 -15.56 -28.43 -31.51
N ASP A 56 -14.30 -28.08 -31.24
CA ASP A 56 -13.90 -27.35 -30.03
C ASP A 56 -14.21 -25.85 -30.08
N TRP A 57 -14.56 -25.32 -31.27
CA TRP A 57 -14.94 -23.93 -31.44
C TRP A 57 -16.37 -23.70 -30.99
N ARG A 58 -16.59 -22.58 -30.32
CA ARG A 58 -17.90 -22.12 -29.89
C ARG A 58 -18.11 -20.68 -30.28
N SER A 59 -19.37 -20.33 -30.53
CA SER A 59 -19.81 -18.99 -30.91
C SER A 59 -21.02 -18.56 -30.09
N ALA A 60 -21.10 -17.27 -29.76
CA ALA A 60 -22.28 -16.67 -29.18
C ALA A 60 -22.48 -15.27 -29.76
N ARG A 61 -23.72 -14.95 -30.14
CA ARG A 61 -24.09 -13.74 -30.89
C ARG A 61 -25.25 -13.03 -30.21
N TRP A 62 -25.18 -11.71 -30.07
CA TRP A 62 -26.21 -10.89 -29.43
C TRP A 62 -26.55 -9.66 -30.28
N ARG A 63 -27.83 -9.29 -30.35
CA ARG A 63 -28.26 -7.94 -30.72
C ARG A 63 -28.29 -7.08 -29.48
N MET A 64 -27.73 -5.88 -29.56
CA MET A 64 -27.64 -4.95 -28.44
C MET A 64 -28.05 -3.55 -28.87
N GLN A 65 -28.95 -2.95 -28.09
CA GLN A 65 -29.20 -1.52 -28.11
C GLN A 65 -28.56 -0.92 -26.88
N ALA A 66 -27.57 -0.06 -27.08
CA ALA A 66 -26.79 0.50 -26.00
C ALA A 66 -26.51 1.99 -26.20
N THR A 67 -26.45 2.73 -25.09
CA THR A 67 -25.99 4.12 -25.07
C THR A 67 -24.50 4.13 -24.73
N LEU A 68 -23.68 4.46 -25.72
CA LEU A 68 -22.23 4.52 -25.58
C LEU A 68 -21.77 5.91 -25.17
N ARG A 69 -20.69 5.94 -24.39
CA ARG A 69 -20.01 7.18 -23.98
C ARG A 69 -18.72 7.35 -24.77
N GLY A 70 -18.49 8.58 -25.20
CA GLY A 70 -17.30 9.02 -25.93
C GLY A 70 -16.72 10.32 -25.37
N VAL A 71 -15.59 10.72 -25.92
CA VAL A 71 -14.99 12.04 -25.70
C VAL A 71 -14.92 12.70 -27.07
N PHE A 72 -15.60 13.83 -27.22
CA PHE A 72 -15.76 14.53 -28.49
C PHE A 72 -15.20 15.97 -28.40
N PRO A 73 -13.86 16.13 -28.48
CA PRO A 73 -13.24 17.44 -28.31
C PRO A 73 -13.59 18.39 -29.48
N LEU A 74 -13.89 19.64 -29.16
CA LEU A 74 -14.28 20.69 -30.11
C LEU A 74 -13.19 21.75 -30.33
N HIS A 75 -11.95 21.51 -29.88
CA HIS A 75 -10.84 22.47 -30.04
C HIS A 75 -10.67 22.99 -31.47
N HIS A 76 -10.95 22.15 -32.47
CA HIS A 76 -10.78 22.45 -33.88
C HIS A 76 -12.09 22.76 -34.60
N PHE A 77 -13.21 22.96 -33.88
CA PHE A 77 -14.50 23.25 -34.49
C PHE A 77 -14.41 24.51 -35.38
N PRO A 78 -14.95 24.47 -36.63
CA PRO A 78 -15.79 23.42 -37.24
C PRO A 78 -15.03 22.35 -38.07
N PHE A 79 -13.71 22.29 -37.99
CA PHE A 79 -12.86 21.32 -38.72
C PHE A 79 -12.50 20.09 -37.87
N ASP A 80 -13.27 19.83 -36.81
CA ASP A 80 -13.01 18.74 -35.88
C ASP A 80 -13.29 17.36 -36.50
N ARG A 81 -12.55 16.35 -36.01
CA ARG A 81 -12.76 14.94 -36.35
C ARG A 81 -13.13 14.17 -35.09
N GLN A 82 -14.24 13.45 -35.15
CA GLN A 82 -14.76 12.71 -34.01
C GLN A 82 -14.54 11.20 -34.19
N LYS A 83 -14.55 10.49 -33.06
CA LYS A 83 -14.25 9.05 -33.02
C LYS A 83 -15.30 8.35 -32.17
N LEU A 84 -16.20 7.63 -32.83
CA LEU A 84 -17.11 6.72 -32.16
C LEU A 84 -16.36 5.43 -31.84
N ARG A 85 -16.46 4.98 -30.59
CA ARG A 85 -15.69 3.82 -30.11
C ARG A 85 -16.62 2.84 -29.43
N VAL A 86 -16.52 1.57 -29.83
CA VAL A 86 -17.11 0.43 -29.12
C VAL A 86 -15.98 -0.31 -28.41
N HIS A 87 -16.00 -0.30 -27.07
CA HIS A 87 -14.97 -0.97 -26.27
C HIS A 87 -15.45 -2.32 -25.75
N VAL A 88 -14.90 -3.40 -26.29
CA VAL A 88 -15.16 -4.77 -25.81
C VAL A 88 -14.00 -5.20 -24.93
N GLU A 89 -14.28 -5.67 -23.72
CA GLU A 89 -13.27 -6.08 -22.75
C GLU A 89 -13.42 -7.50 -22.24
N LEU A 90 -12.28 -8.17 -22.04
CA LEU A 90 -12.17 -9.47 -21.39
C LEU A 90 -11.13 -9.40 -20.25
N PRO A 91 -11.39 -9.96 -19.06
CA PRO A 91 -10.35 -10.09 -18.03
C PRO A 91 -9.13 -10.88 -18.55
N VAL A 92 -7.92 -10.39 -18.30
CA VAL A 92 -6.68 -10.98 -18.88
C VAL A 92 -6.44 -12.43 -18.44
N TYR A 93 -7.05 -12.86 -17.35
CA TYR A 93 -6.94 -14.23 -16.84
C TYR A 93 -7.99 -15.19 -17.42
N GLU A 94 -9.00 -14.68 -18.12
CA GLU A 94 -10.00 -15.49 -18.84
C GLU A 94 -9.51 -15.85 -20.25
N GLY A 95 -8.58 -15.08 -20.83
CA GLY A 95 -7.99 -15.43 -22.12
C GLY A 95 -7.43 -14.24 -22.91
N ARG A 96 -7.15 -14.50 -24.19
CA ARG A 96 -6.65 -13.51 -25.15
C ARG A 96 -7.78 -13.03 -26.06
N LEU A 97 -8.20 -11.78 -25.87
CA LEU A 97 -9.18 -11.12 -26.75
C LEU A 97 -8.51 -10.54 -28.01
N VAL A 98 -9.04 -10.88 -29.18
CA VAL A 98 -8.58 -10.45 -30.52
C VAL A 98 -9.79 -9.96 -31.33
N PRO A 99 -9.68 -8.88 -32.11
CA PRO A 99 -10.76 -8.45 -33.00
C PRO A 99 -10.96 -9.47 -34.13
N ASP A 100 -12.20 -9.90 -34.32
CA ASP A 100 -12.64 -10.56 -35.56
C ASP A 100 -12.88 -9.47 -36.61
N ALA A 101 -11.81 -8.91 -37.17
CA ALA A 101 -11.88 -7.77 -38.08
C ALA A 101 -12.55 -8.14 -39.41
N ALA A 102 -12.28 -9.34 -39.92
CA ALA A 102 -12.84 -9.82 -41.19
C ALA A 102 -14.36 -10.00 -41.13
N GLY A 103 -14.90 -10.50 -40.01
CA GLY A 103 -16.35 -10.61 -39.85
C GLY A 103 -17.05 -9.31 -39.43
N SER A 104 -16.30 -8.28 -39.01
CA SER A 104 -16.89 -7.04 -38.48
C SER A 104 -17.22 -6.05 -39.60
N GLY A 105 -18.32 -5.31 -39.47
CA GLY A 105 -18.79 -4.43 -40.52
C GLY A 105 -19.88 -3.46 -40.07
N MET A 106 -20.48 -2.77 -41.02
CA MET A 106 -21.58 -1.82 -40.81
C MET A 106 -22.70 -2.09 -41.80
N SER A 107 -23.91 -1.65 -41.48
CA SER A 107 -25.02 -1.65 -42.45
C SER A 107 -24.65 -0.87 -43.70
N PRO A 108 -24.96 -1.35 -44.92
CA PRO A 108 -24.83 -0.56 -46.15
C PRO A 108 -25.66 0.73 -46.11
N THR A 109 -26.75 0.73 -45.34
CA THR A 109 -27.64 1.88 -45.13
C THR A 109 -27.28 2.71 -43.90
N PHE A 110 -26.16 2.41 -43.23
CA PHE A 110 -25.71 3.16 -42.07
C PHE A 110 -25.53 4.63 -42.46
N SER A 111 -26.15 5.55 -41.71
CA SER A 111 -25.98 6.99 -41.93
C SER A 111 -25.96 7.71 -40.60
N ILE A 112 -25.32 8.87 -40.54
CA ILE A 112 -25.29 9.72 -39.35
C ILE A 112 -25.47 11.16 -39.77
N THR A 113 -26.58 11.77 -39.33
CA THR A 113 -26.98 13.10 -39.77
C THR A 113 -25.91 14.15 -39.44
N GLY A 114 -25.52 14.92 -40.47
CA GLY A 114 -24.54 16.01 -40.32
C GLY A 114 -23.07 15.60 -40.28
N TRP A 115 -22.76 14.31 -40.49
CA TRP A 115 -21.39 13.79 -40.44
C TRP A 115 -21.05 12.94 -41.65
N LEU A 116 -19.83 13.13 -42.16
CA LEU A 116 -19.18 12.21 -43.07
C LEU A 116 -18.49 11.12 -42.25
N TYR A 117 -18.47 9.89 -42.75
CA TYR A 117 -17.84 8.77 -42.08
C TYR A 117 -17.14 7.85 -43.07
N LYS A 118 -16.24 7.02 -42.56
CA LYS A 118 -15.63 5.94 -43.34
C LYS A 118 -16.35 4.62 -43.02
N PRO A 119 -16.86 3.87 -44.02
CA PRO A 119 -17.73 2.70 -43.81
C PRO A 119 -16.94 1.44 -43.40
N TYR A 120 -15.97 1.60 -42.49
CA TYR A 120 -15.16 0.50 -41.99
C TYR A 120 -14.66 0.78 -40.57
N PHE A 121 -14.40 -0.29 -39.82
CA PHE A 121 -13.80 -0.17 -38.49
C PHE A 121 -12.29 -0.05 -38.56
N LYS A 122 -11.74 0.87 -37.77
CA LYS A 122 -10.33 0.76 -37.33
C LYS A 122 -10.31 0.01 -36.01
N THR A 123 -9.67 -1.16 -35.98
CA THR A 123 -9.57 -1.96 -34.75
C THR A 123 -8.26 -1.74 -34.02
N SER A 124 -8.29 -1.68 -32.69
CA SER A 124 -7.07 -1.67 -31.86
C SER A 124 -7.23 -2.54 -30.62
N VAL A 125 -6.09 -3.02 -30.11
CA VAL A 125 -6.05 -3.86 -28.90
C VAL A 125 -5.15 -3.21 -27.86
N ALA A 126 -5.65 -3.06 -26.64
CA ALA A 126 -4.91 -2.47 -25.53
C ALA A 126 -5.11 -3.27 -24.24
N ASN A 127 -4.10 -3.27 -23.36
CA ASN A 127 -4.25 -3.74 -21.99
C ASN A 127 -4.69 -2.58 -21.10
N VAL A 128 -5.87 -2.68 -20.51
CA VAL A 128 -6.43 -1.70 -19.59
C VAL A 128 -6.24 -2.21 -18.17
N THR A 129 -5.68 -1.35 -17.32
CA THR A 129 -5.54 -1.65 -15.89
C THR A 129 -6.51 -0.77 -15.11
N TYR A 130 -7.48 -1.40 -14.47
CA TYR A 130 -8.32 -0.79 -13.46
C TYR A 130 -7.63 -0.96 -12.12
N HIS A 131 -7.54 0.13 -11.36
CA HIS A 131 -6.92 0.11 -10.04
C HIS A 131 -7.87 -0.36 -8.91
N SER A 132 -9.08 -0.74 -9.28
CA SER A 132 -10.03 -1.48 -8.45
C SER A 132 -9.93 -2.98 -8.72
N ASP A 133 -10.16 -3.79 -7.70
CA ASP A 133 -10.36 -5.24 -7.84
C ASP A 133 -11.83 -5.61 -8.12
N PHE A 134 -12.71 -4.61 -8.26
CA PHE A 134 -14.16 -4.75 -8.45
C PHE A 134 -14.82 -5.62 -7.38
N GLY A 135 -14.31 -5.59 -6.15
CA GLY A 135 -14.85 -6.38 -5.04
C GLY A 135 -14.38 -7.84 -5.04
N SER A 136 -13.38 -8.20 -5.85
CA SER A 136 -12.88 -9.57 -5.90
C SER A 136 -12.22 -10.00 -4.59
N VAL A 137 -12.86 -10.93 -3.89
CA VAL A 137 -12.39 -11.57 -2.66
C VAL A 137 -11.08 -12.35 -2.87
N VAL A 138 -10.88 -12.90 -4.06
CA VAL A 138 -9.68 -13.68 -4.42
C VAL A 138 -8.53 -12.78 -4.85
N ARG A 139 -8.83 -11.66 -5.50
CA ARG A 139 -7.86 -10.69 -6.03
C ARG A 139 -7.78 -9.40 -5.21
N GLU A 140 -8.18 -9.45 -3.95
CA GLU A 140 -8.23 -8.31 -3.04
C GLU A 140 -6.90 -7.51 -3.05
N GLY A 141 -7.01 -6.20 -3.28
CA GLY A 141 -5.87 -5.28 -3.36
C GLY A 141 -5.05 -5.42 -4.64
N VAL A 142 -5.57 -6.11 -5.67
CA VAL A 142 -4.94 -6.25 -6.99
C VAL A 142 -5.87 -5.68 -8.06
N GLY A 143 -5.45 -4.56 -8.65
CA GLY A 143 -6.16 -3.97 -9.79
C GLY A 143 -6.51 -5.00 -10.88
N ALA A 144 -7.74 -4.91 -11.38
CA ALA A 144 -8.23 -5.74 -12.47
C ALA A 144 -7.54 -5.33 -13.78
N LYS A 145 -7.00 -6.32 -14.50
CA LYS A 145 -6.43 -6.13 -15.83
C LYS A 145 -7.39 -6.73 -16.84
N ARG A 146 -7.75 -5.94 -17.85
CA ARG A 146 -8.62 -6.35 -18.94
C ARG A 146 -7.93 -6.08 -20.28
N ARG A 147 -8.18 -6.93 -21.27
CA ARG A 147 -7.76 -6.72 -22.64
C ARG A 147 -8.95 -6.10 -23.37
N ARG A 148 -8.75 -4.91 -23.91
CA ARG A 148 -9.76 -4.13 -24.62
C ARG A 148 -9.52 -4.22 -26.12
N VAL A 149 -10.53 -4.63 -26.85
CA VAL A 149 -10.63 -4.44 -28.30
C VAL A 149 -11.51 -3.22 -28.53
N THR A 150 -11.03 -2.28 -29.35
CA THR A 150 -11.79 -1.10 -29.76
C THR A 150 -12.14 -1.22 -31.22
N PHE A 151 -13.44 -1.11 -31.53
CA PHE A 151 -13.93 -0.87 -32.89
C PHE A 151 -14.20 0.62 -33.02
N LEU A 152 -13.50 1.29 -33.93
CA LEU A 152 -13.57 2.74 -34.10
C LEU A 152 -14.15 3.13 -35.45
N VAL A 153 -15.12 4.05 -35.43
CA VAL A 153 -15.64 4.76 -36.61
C VAL A 153 -15.15 6.20 -36.53
N ALA A 154 -14.50 6.67 -37.59
CA ALA A 154 -14.06 8.06 -37.70
C ALA A 154 -15.15 8.89 -38.37
N LEU A 155 -15.48 10.02 -37.76
CA LEU A 155 -16.42 11.00 -38.26
C LEU A 155 -15.70 12.30 -38.60
N GLU A 156 -16.13 12.96 -39.67
CA GLU A 156 -15.64 14.25 -40.14
C GLU A 156 -16.82 15.15 -40.49
N ARG A 157 -16.72 16.45 -40.24
CA ARG A 157 -17.76 17.40 -40.65
C ARG A 157 -17.65 17.71 -42.14
N PRO A 158 -18.77 17.93 -42.84
CA PRO A 158 -18.74 18.49 -44.19
C PRO A 158 -18.26 19.94 -44.10
N VAL A 159 -17.05 20.25 -44.59
CA VAL A 159 -16.39 21.54 -44.35
C VAL A 159 -17.10 22.72 -45.05
N LEU A 160 -17.54 22.51 -46.30
CA LEU A 160 -18.05 23.58 -47.16
C LEU A 160 -19.23 24.37 -46.56
N PRO A 161 -20.29 23.74 -46.01
CA PRO A 161 -21.38 24.46 -45.34
C PRO A 161 -20.91 25.36 -44.21
N TYR A 162 -19.89 24.96 -43.43
CA TYR A 162 -19.38 25.77 -42.32
C TYR A 162 -18.49 26.91 -42.82
N VAL A 163 -17.74 26.73 -43.91
CA VAL A 163 -17.02 27.85 -44.53
C VAL A 163 -18.01 28.91 -45.02
N LEU A 164 -19.07 28.50 -45.71
CA LEU A 164 -20.08 29.43 -46.22
C LEU A 164 -20.91 30.07 -45.09
N ARG A 165 -21.22 29.34 -44.02
CA ARG A 165 -22.03 29.87 -42.91
C ARG A 165 -21.25 30.74 -41.94
N PHE A 166 -19.97 30.47 -41.71
CA PHE A 166 -19.18 31.15 -40.67
C PHE A 166 -18.13 32.11 -41.25
N MET A 167 -17.37 31.66 -42.25
CA MET A 167 -16.22 32.44 -42.75
C MET A 167 -16.64 33.49 -43.76
N LEU A 168 -17.61 33.21 -44.63
CA LEU A 168 -18.07 34.16 -45.65
C LEU A 168 -18.71 35.43 -45.04
N PRO A 169 -19.68 35.36 -44.10
CA PRO A 169 -20.27 36.56 -43.50
C PRO A 169 -19.24 37.38 -42.71
N LEU A 170 -18.35 36.70 -41.97
CA LEU A 170 -17.27 37.37 -41.25
C LEU A 170 -16.30 38.06 -42.20
N GLY A 171 -15.96 37.43 -43.33
CA GLY A 171 -15.15 38.01 -44.39
C GLY A 171 -15.81 39.26 -44.99
N ILE A 172 -17.13 39.25 -45.20
CA ILE A 172 -17.89 40.43 -45.66
C ILE A 172 -17.82 41.56 -44.63
N ILE A 173 -18.00 41.28 -43.34
CA ILE A 173 -17.89 42.29 -42.26
C ILE A 173 -16.50 42.91 -42.23
N LEU A 174 -15.45 42.09 -42.36
CA LEU A 174 -14.06 42.57 -42.41
C LEU A 174 -13.79 43.40 -43.67
N ALA A 175 -14.31 42.99 -44.84
CA ALA A 175 -14.20 43.76 -46.07
C ALA A 175 -14.91 45.11 -45.96
N MET A 176 -16.09 45.15 -45.32
CA MET A 176 -16.80 46.40 -45.03
C MET A 176 -15.98 47.31 -44.11
N ALA A 177 -15.30 46.77 -43.09
CA ALA A 177 -14.42 47.56 -42.23
C ALA A 177 -13.29 48.22 -43.01
N THR A 178 -12.72 47.55 -44.02
CA THR A 178 -11.67 48.12 -44.86
C THR A 178 -12.17 49.13 -45.90
N LEU A 179 -13.48 49.16 -46.19
CA LEU A 179 -14.07 50.21 -47.04
C LEU A 179 -13.93 51.60 -46.42
N ALA A 180 -13.74 51.69 -45.09
CA ALA A 180 -13.48 52.96 -44.40
C ALA A 180 -12.27 53.71 -44.98
N PHE A 181 -11.26 52.99 -45.46
CA PHE A 181 -10.04 53.60 -46.03
C PHE A 181 -10.27 54.26 -47.40
N PHE A 182 -11.36 53.92 -48.10
CA PHE A 182 -11.74 54.56 -49.37
C PHE A 182 -12.58 55.83 -49.18
N VAL A 183 -13.12 56.05 -47.98
CA VAL A 183 -13.78 57.31 -47.60
C VAL A 183 -12.72 58.36 -47.30
N ARG A 184 -12.91 59.64 -47.61
CA ARG A 184 -11.88 60.68 -47.37
C ARG A 184 -11.55 60.82 -45.87
N ALA A 185 -10.27 60.95 -45.52
CA ALA A 185 -9.79 60.97 -44.13
C ALA A 185 -10.33 62.12 -43.25
N HIS A 186 -10.81 63.23 -43.84
CA HIS A 186 -11.48 64.30 -43.08
C HIS A 186 -12.86 63.87 -42.54
N GLN A 187 -13.49 62.84 -43.12
CA GLN A 187 -14.80 62.34 -42.70
C GLN A 187 -14.66 61.28 -41.61
N ILE A 188 -13.99 61.63 -40.50
CA ILE A 188 -13.72 60.70 -39.41
C ILE A 188 -15.01 60.11 -38.80
N GLY A 189 -16.10 60.88 -38.79
CA GLY A 189 -17.42 60.39 -38.35
C GLY A 189 -17.91 59.20 -39.18
N VAL A 190 -17.78 59.26 -40.52
CA VAL A 190 -18.19 58.18 -41.42
C VAL A 190 -17.25 56.97 -41.26
N ARG A 191 -15.93 57.19 -41.26
CA ARG A 191 -14.93 56.12 -41.06
C ARG A 191 -15.12 55.39 -39.73
N GLY A 192 -15.32 56.15 -38.64
CA GLY A 192 -15.59 55.61 -37.31
C GLY A 192 -16.88 54.80 -37.25
N SER A 193 -17.97 55.30 -37.87
CA SER A 193 -19.26 54.60 -37.90
C SER A 193 -19.19 53.24 -38.59
N ILE A 194 -18.43 53.12 -39.69
CA ILE A 194 -18.22 51.86 -40.43
C ILE A 194 -17.49 50.85 -39.53
N GLY A 195 -16.43 51.26 -38.85
CA GLY A 195 -15.67 50.39 -37.95
C GLY A 195 -16.47 49.92 -36.72
N VAL A 196 -17.21 50.83 -36.08
CA VAL A 196 -18.09 50.48 -34.93
C VAL A 196 -19.21 49.54 -35.36
N THR A 197 -19.83 49.79 -36.52
CA THR A 197 -20.89 48.94 -37.07
C THR A 197 -20.37 47.54 -37.44
N ALA A 198 -19.16 47.46 -38.01
CA ALA A 198 -18.50 46.19 -38.30
C ALA A 198 -18.21 45.40 -37.00
N LEU A 199 -17.73 46.07 -35.95
CA LEU A 199 -17.48 45.42 -34.65
C LEU A 199 -18.78 44.90 -34.05
N LEU A 200 -19.83 45.72 -33.99
CA LEU A 200 -21.14 45.32 -33.47
C LEU A 200 -21.73 44.16 -34.28
N SER A 201 -21.61 44.19 -35.60
CA SER A 201 -22.08 43.13 -36.49
C SER A 201 -21.30 41.83 -36.28
N SER A 202 -19.98 41.90 -36.08
CA SER A 202 -19.14 40.73 -35.80
C SER A 202 -19.49 40.10 -34.44
N VAL A 203 -19.71 40.92 -33.40
CA VAL A 203 -20.14 40.46 -32.07
C VAL A 203 -21.54 39.85 -32.11
N ALA A 204 -22.49 40.50 -32.77
CA ALA A 204 -23.85 39.97 -32.96
C ALA A 204 -23.83 38.63 -33.72
N PHE A 205 -22.99 38.54 -34.74
CA PHE A 205 -22.79 37.31 -35.50
C PHE A 205 -22.18 36.20 -34.63
N GLN A 206 -21.19 36.49 -33.79
CA GLN A 206 -20.64 35.52 -32.83
C GLN A 206 -21.75 34.99 -31.90
N PHE A 207 -22.59 35.85 -31.33
CA PHE A 207 -23.70 35.41 -30.46
C PHE A 207 -24.75 34.57 -31.19
N SER A 208 -25.02 34.85 -32.46
CA SER A 208 -25.89 34.00 -33.27
C SER A 208 -25.29 32.60 -33.47
N GLN A 209 -23.97 32.52 -33.59
CA GLN A 209 -23.26 31.26 -33.82
C GLN A 209 -22.99 30.45 -32.56
N SER A 210 -22.78 31.11 -31.40
CA SER A 210 -22.52 30.41 -30.14
C SER A 210 -23.68 29.51 -29.71
N LYS A 211 -24.92 29.86 -30.08
CA LYS A 211 -26.10 29.03 -29.83
C LYS A 211 -26.10 27.69 -30.58
N ALA A 212 -25.32 27.57 -31.66
CA ALA A 212 -25.26 26.36 -32.49
C ALA A 212 -24.20 25.36 -32.03
N VAL A 213 -23.42 25.67 -31.00
CA VAL A 213 -22.27 24.88 -30.54
C VAL A 213 -22.35 24.65 -29.03
N PRO A 214 -21.96 23.48 -28.50
CA PRO A 214 -21.94 23.22 -27.06
C PRO A 214 -20.99 24.15 -26.29
N ASP A 215 -21.37 24.51 -25.07
CA ASP A 215 -20.52 25.25 -24.14
C ASP A 215 -19.30 24.41 -23.72
N VAL A 216 -18.10 24.95 -23.96
CA VAL A 216 -16.82 24.30 -23.63
C VAL A 216 -15.93 25.22 -22.80
N SER A 217 -15.12 24.64 -21.91
CA SER A 217 -14.24 25.39 -21.00
C SER A 217 -12.95 25.93 -21.65
N TYR A 218 -12.88 25.93 -22.98
CA TYR A 218 -11.70 26.30 -23.75
C TYR A 218 -12.12 27.00 -25.05
N LEU A 219 -11.22 27.81 -25.62
CA LEU A 219 -11.47 28.48 -26.90
C LEU A 219 -11.38 27.51 -28.07
N MET A 220 -12.44 27.48 -28.89
CA MET A 220 -12.50 26.76 -30.16
C MET A 220 -11.77 27.55 -31.26
N THR A 221 -11.46 26.89 -32.39
CA THR A 221 -10.89 27.60 -33.55
C THR A 221 -11.79 28.74 -34.02
N VAL A 222 -13.11 28.54 -34.04
CA VAL A 222 -14.07 29.61 -34.40
C VAL A 222 -13.98 30.81 -33.45
N ASP A 223 -13.85 30.60 -32.14
CA ASP A 223 -13.71 31.70 -31.16
C ASP A 223 -12.43 32.49 -31.39
N LYS A 224 -11.33 31.81 -31.72
CA LYS A 224 -10.04 32.45 -32.05
C LYS A 224 -10.15 33.29 -33.32
N VAL A 225 -10.90 32.82 -34.32
CA VAL A 225 -11.15 33.57 -35.57
C VAL A 225 -11.98 34.83 -35.29
N PHE A 226 -13.04 34.73 -34.48
CA PHE A 226 -13.81 35.90 -34.05
C PHE A 226 -12.97 36.90 -33.26
N LEU A 227 -12.17 36.44 -32.29
CA LEU A 227 -11.27 37.31 -31.54
C LEU A 227 -10.24 38.01 -32.45
N GLY A 228 -9.69 37.28 -33.43
CA GLY A 228 -8.84 37.86 -34.47
C GLY A 228 -9.55 38.93 -35.30
N SER A 229 -10.82 38.71 -35.65
CA SER A 229 -11.62 39.69 -36.37
C SER A 229 -11.83 40.99 -35.56
N TYR A 230 -12.00 40.89 -34.24
CA TYR A 230 -12.16 42.06 -33.37
C TYR A 230 -10.89 42.91 -33.33
N VAL A 231 -9.73 42.26 -33.25
CA VAL A 231 -8.44 42.94 -33.30
C VAL A 231 -8.26 43.65 -34.64
N ILE A 232 -8.60 42.98 -35.75
CA ILE A 232 -8.50 43.58 -37.09
C ILE A 232 -9.41 44.80 -37.22
N ILE A 233 -10.67 44.71 -36.81
CA ILE A 233 -11.62 45.83 -36.88
C ILE A 233 -11.14 47.00 -35.99
N LEU A 234 -10.63 46.69 -34.81
CA LEU A 234 -10.05 47.71 -33.92
C LEU A 234 -8.85 48.41 -34.57
N LEU A 235 -7.97 47.66 -35.24
CA LEU A 235 -6.85 48.24 -35.99
C LEU A 235 -7.33 49.14 -37.13
N CYS A 236 -8.41 48.78 -37.84
CA CYS A 236 -9.02 49.66 -38.85
C CYS A 236 -9.53 50.98 -38.26
N VAL A 237 -10.12 50.94 -37.06
CA VAL A 237 -10.59 52.15 -36.36
C VAL A 237 -9.41 53.01 -35.90
N ILE A 238 -8.37 52.42 -35.31
CA ILE A 238 -7.16 53.12 -34.87
C ILE A 238 -6.47 53.79 -36.07
N GLU A 239 -6.34 53.06 -37.18
CA GLU A 239 -5.78 53.58 -38.42
C GLU A 239 -6.59 54.77 -38.94
N SER A 240 -7.92 54.68 -38.92
CA SER A 240 -8.79 55.77 -39.39
C SER A 240 -8.58 57.06 -38.60
N VAL A 241 -8.36 56.95 -37.28
CA VAL A 241 -8.02 58.10 -36.41
C VAL A 241 -6.62 58.62 -36.73
N PHE A 242 -5.65 57.72 -36.90
CA PHE A 242 -4.29 58.10 -37.24
C PHE A 242 -4.21 58.85 -38.58
N SER A 243 -4.89 58.31 -39.60
CA SER A 243 -4.97 58.90 -40.95
C SER A 243 -5.63 60.28 -40.93
N HIS A 244 -6.67 60.47 -40.10
CA HIS A 244 -7.29 61.78 -39.87
C HIS A 244 -6.32 62.80 -39.27
N ASN A 245 -5.57 62.42 -38.22
CA ASN A 245 -4.67 63.35 -37.52
C ASN A 245 -3.49 63.84 -38.38
N ILE A 246 -3.08 63.06 -39.40
CA ILE A 246 -1.94 63.43 -40.26
C ILE A 246 -2.36 64.05 -41.59
N VAL A 247 -3.66 64.03 -41.94
CA VAL A 247 -4.14 64.44 -43.27
C VAL A 247 -3.86 65.92 -43.55
N GLU A 248 -3.95 66.77 -42.53
CA GLU A 248 -3.72 68.21 -42.64
C GLU A 248 -2.24 68.53 -42.88
N ALA A 249 -1.34 67.84 -42.17
CA ALA A 249 0.11 68.08 -42.28
C ALA A 249 0.76 67.36 -43.48
N ARG A 250 0.27 66.17 -43.85
CA ARG A 250 0.88 65.30 -44.88
C ARG A 250 -0.18 64.49 -45.66
N PRO A 251 -0.93 65.12 -46.58
CA PRO A 251 -2.05 64.48 -47.28
C PRO A 251 -1.63 63.30 -48.18
N GLN A 252 -0.46 63.39 -48.83
CA GLN A 252 0.07 62.30 -49.66
C GLN A 252 0.46 61.07 -48.83
N LEU A 253 0.93 61.28 -47.59
CA LEU A 253 1.31 60.20 -46.69
C LEU A 253 0.06 59.50 -46.12
N SER A 254 -0.96 60.25 -45.70
CA SER A 254 -2.27 59.71 -45.28
C SER A 254 -2.87 58.79 -46.35
N ARG A 255 -2.95 59.24 -47.61
CA ARG A 255 -3.50 58.43 -48.70
C ARG A 255 -2.68 57.18 -49.01
N ARG A 256 -1.35 57.24 -48.88
CA ARG A 256 -0.49 56.06 -49.05
C ARG A 256 -0.71 55.05 -47.93
N ILE A 257 -0.86 55.52 -46.70
CA ILE A 257 -1.15 54.68 -45.54
C ILE A 257 -2.49 53.98 -45.73
N ASP A 258 -3.56 54.73 -46.05
CA ASP A 258 -4.90 54.17 -46.31
C ASP A 258 -4.89 53.07 -47.40
N LEU A 259 -4.15 53.28 -48.50
CA LEU A 259 -4.05 52.30 -49.59
C LEU A 259 -3.23 51.07 -49.21
N ILE A 260 -2.15 51.25 -48.47
CA ILE A 260 -1.32 50.14 -47.95
C ILE A 260 -2.12 49.33 -46.93
N THR A 261 -2.83 49.98 -46.01
CA THR A 261 -3.63 49.33 -44.97
C THR A 261 -4.84 48.62 -45.57
N ALA A 262 -5.50 49.20 -46.58
CA ALA A 262 -6.56 48.57 -47.36
C ALA A 262 -6.11 47.29 -48.09
N ALA A 263 -4.84 47.19 -48.47
CA ALA A 263 -4.29 45.97 -49.09
C ALA A 263 -3.76 44.97 -48.05
N VAL A 264 -3.05 45.44 -47.03
CA VAL A 264 -2.37 44.60 -46.05
C VAL A 264 -3.34 43.95 -45.08
N ILE A 265 -4.37 44.66 -44.61
CA ILE A 265 -5.30 44.14 -43.59
C ILE A 265 -6.12 42.94 -44.09
N PRO A 266 -6.71 42.94 -45.31
CA PRO A 266 -7.37 41.75 -45.86
C PRO A 266 -6.42 40.57 -46.02
N ILE A 267 -5.19 40.81 -46.48
CA ILE A 267 -4.17 39.75 -46.63
C ILE A 267 -3.78 39.19 -45.26
N ALA A 268 -3.58 40.05 -44.27
CA ALA A 268 -3.31 39.66 -42.88
C ALA A 268 -4.48 38.89 -42.27
N ALA A 269 -5.72 39.26 -42.56
CA ALA A 269 -6.93 38.57 -42.11
C ALA A 269 -7.02 37.16 -42.70
N VAL A 270 -6.81 37.02 -44.02
CA VAL A 270 -6.84 35.72 -44.71
C VAL A 270 -5.69 34.81 -44.25
N THR A 271 -4.48 35.35 -44.14
CA THR A 271 -3.30 34.58 -43.70
C THR A 271 -3.42 34.15 -42.23
N THR A 272 -3.89 35.03 -41.34
CA THR A 272 -4.17 34.69 -39.94
C THR A 272 -5.27 33.63 -39.84
N GLY A 273 -6.33 33.75 -40.64
CA GLY A 273 -7.38 32.72 -40.75
C GLY A 273 -6.82 31.36 -41.16
N LEU A 274 -5.97 31.32 -42.19
CA LEU A 274 -5.33 30.09 -42.68
C LEU A 274 -4.31 29.50 -41.69
N LEU A 275 -3.60 30.33 -40.92
CA LEU A 275 -2.67 29.89 -39.87
C LEU A 275 -3.40 29.31 -38.67
N LEU A 276 -4.51 29.91 -38.25
CA LEU A 276 -5.37 29.39 -37.18
C LEU A 276 -6.08 28.08 -37.58
N MET A 277 -6.19 27.79 -38.88
CA MET A 277 -6.64 26.49 -39.41
C MET A 277 -5.58 25.39 -39.34
N ARG A 278 -4.29 25.69 -39.10
CA ARG A 278 -3.24 24.67 -38.94
C ARG A 278 -3.17 24.18 -37.50
N ALA A 279 -3.42 22.89 -37.29
CA ALA A 279 -3.42 22.28 -35.96
C ALA A 279 -2.00 22.19 -35.34
N PRO A 280 -1.75 22.73 -34.14
CA PRO A 280 -0.53 22.46 -33.39
C PRO A 280 -0.60 21.10 -32.64
N LYS A 281 0.57 20.49 -32.40
CA LYS A 281 0.70 19.22 -31.64
C LYS A 281 0.41 19.42 -30.15
N VAL A 282 -0.39 18.51 -29.61
CA VAL A 282 -0.89 18.50 -28.22
C VAL A 282 0.22 18.14 -27.22
N THR A 283 0.46 19.01 -26.24
CA THR A 283 1.14 18.69 -24.98
C THR A 283 0.11 18.68 -23.83
N PRO A 284 0.15 17.70 -22.91
CA PRO A 284 -0.72 17.69 -21.74
C PRO A 284 -0.02 18.29 -20.53
N GLU A 285 -0.69 19.18 -19.79
CA GLU A 285 -0.24 19.67 -18.48
C GLU A 285 -1.40 19.77 -17.46
N PRO A 286 -1.07 19.76 -16.15
CA PRO A 286 -1.84 19.10 -15.11
C PRO A 286 -2.75 20.04 -14.30
N GLY A 287 -3.72 19.41 -13.62
CA GLY A 287 -4.72 20.07 -12.80
C GLY A 287 -4.19 20.76 -11.53
N ALA A 288 -4.94 21.78 -11.11
CA ALA A 288 -4.80 22.47 -9.84
C ALA A 288 -5.99 22.16 -8.92
N ILE A 289 -5.70 21.73 -7.69
CA ILE A 289 -6.66 21.58 -6.59
C ILE A 289 -6.37 22.71 -5.60
N SER A 290 -7.36 23.57 -5.33
CA SER A 290 -7.31 24.58 -4.26
C SER A 290 -7.73 23.98 -2.91
N ALA A 291 -7.02 24.34 -1.85
CA ALA A 291 -7.26 23.90 -0.48
C ALA A 291 -7.90 25.02 0.35
N GLN A 292 -8.99 24.71 1.07
CA GLN A 292 -9.55 25.53 2.14
C GLN A 292 -9.16 24.96 3.51
N LYS A 293 -8.71 25.84 4.41
CA LYS A 293 -8.32 25.56 5.80
C LYS A 293 -9.56 25.60 6.71
N ALA A 294 -9.66 24.64 7.63
CA ALA A 294 -10.54 24.71 8.80
C ALA A 294 -9.72 24.55 10.08
N LYS A 295 -9.87 25.49 11.02
CA LYS A 295 -9.31 25.46 12.38
C LYS A 295 -10.29 24.73 13.30
N ALA A 296 -9.80 23.76 14.09
CA ALA A 296 -10.53 23.22 15.23
C ALA A 296 -9.59 23.03 16.44
N LYS A 297 -9.86 23.82 17.49
CA LYS A 297 -9.28 23.73 18.84
C LYS A 297 -9.64 22.38 19.47
N ALA A 298 -8.65 21.66 19.99
CA ALA A 298 -8.85 20.46 20.80
C ALA A 298 -8.47 20.75 22.25
N LYS A 299 -9.45 20.59 23.15
CA LYS A 299 -9.34 20.72 24.60
C LYS A 299 -8.57 19.50 25.13
N ALA A 300 -7.45 19.74 25.83
CA ALA A 300 -6.62 18.68 26.40
C ALA A 300 -7.24 18.16 27.70
N THR A 301 -7.57 16.88 27.75
CA THR A 301 -7.92 16.15 28.98
C THR A 301 -6.65 15.86 29.78
N ALA A 302 -6.62 16.29 31.03
CA ALA A 302 -5.51 16.13 31.96
C ALA A 302 -5.20 14.66 32.25
N SER A 303 -3.91 14.33 32.33
CA SER A 303 -3.41 13.01 32.73
C SER A 303 -3.66 12.77 34.23
N PRO A 304 -3.96 11.53 34.66
CA PRO A 304 -4.09 11.19 36.08
C PRO A 304 -2.76 11.38 36.84
N PRO A 305 -2.82 11.65 38.16
CA PRO A 305 -1.63 11.93 38.96
C PRO A 305 -0.68 10.73 39.05
N THR A 306 0.62 11.01 38.93
CA THR A 306 1.69 10.02 39.11
C THR A 306 1.73 9.53 40.56
N PRO A 307 1.76 8.21 40.83
CA PRO A 307 1.91 7.68 42.19
C PRO A 307 3.28 8.03 42.79
N LYS A 308 3.36 8.21 44.11
CA LYS A 308 4.65 8.32 44.82
C LYS A 308 5.27 6.91 44.96
N SER A 309 6.60 6.81 44.87
CA SER A 309 7.33 5.54 44.97
C SER A 309 8.30 5.58 46.16
N ALA A 310 8.27 4.56 47.01
CA ALA A 310 9.17 4.43 48.16
C ALA A 310 10.66 4.30 47.75
N GLN A 311 10.92 3.74 46.56
CA GLN A 311 12.25 3.67 45.97
C GLN A 311 12.34 4.47 44.68
N LYS A 312 13.48 5.13 44.49
CA LYS A 312 13.78 5.96 43.31
C LYS A 312 14.45 5.20 42.17
N GLU A 313 15.05 4.02 42.42
CA GLU A 313 15.78 3.24 41.41
C GLU A 313 15.20 1.82 41.22
N LEU A 314 14.88 1.45 39.97
CA LEU A 314 14.52 0.09 39.57
C LEU A 314 15.76 -0.66 39.05
N ARG A 315 16.14 -1.77 39.71
CA ARG A 315 17.25 -2.64 39.28
C ARG A 315 16.74 -3.83 38.48
N VAL A 316 17.08 -3.91 37.20
CA VAL A 316 16.69 -5.00 36.30
C VAL A 316 17.87 -5.91 36.03
N SER A 317 17.75 -7.18 36.42
CA SER A 317 18.76 -8.20 36.13
C SER A 317 18.58 -8.73 34.71
N ILE A 318 19.67 -8.73 33.92
CA ILE A 318 19.71 -9.23 32.54
C ILE A 318 20.85 -10.23 32.35
N VAL A 319 20.68 -11.15 31.39
CA VAL A 319 21.69 -12.18 31.10
C VAL A 319 22.88 -11.61 30.30
N ARG A 320 22.65 -10.57 29.51
CA ARG A 320 23.66 -9.95 28.64
C ARG A 320 23.24 -8.54 28.25
N LEU A 321 24.21 -7.64 28.11
CA LEU A 321 24.04 -6.30 27.56
C LEU A 321 24.99 -6.13 26.36
N ARG A 322 24.46 -6.34 25.15
CA ARG A 322 25.28 -6.23 23.91
C ARG A 322 25.14 -4.86 23.24
N ASP A 323 23.93 -4.34 23.28
CA ASP A 323 23.46 -3.16 22.56
C ASP A 323 22.17 -2.63 23.24
N LEU A 324 21.72 -1.46 22.81
CA LEU A 324 20.48 -0.85 23.31
C LEU A 324 19.18 -1.53 22.82
N ALA A 325 19.26 -2.52 21.91
CA ALA A 325 18.10 -3.36 21.57
C ALA A 325 17.88 -4.48 22.61
N THR A 326 18.86 -4.74 23.47
CA THR A 326 18.76 -5.66 24.61
C THR A 326 17.51 -5.36 25.43
N SER A 327 16.73 -6.40 25.74
CA SER A 327 15.56 -6.33 26.63
C SER A 327 14.54 -5.25 26.25
N TYR A 328 14.42 -4.90 24.96
CA TYR A 328 13.53 -3.83 24.49
C TYR A 328 13.83 -2.46 25.14
N VAL A 329 15.07 -2.16 25.53
CA VAL A 329 15.41 -0.83 26.09
C VAL A 329 15.07 0.28 25.07
N ARG A 330 15.53 0.13 23.82
CA ARG A 330 15.26 1.10 22.75
C ARG A 330 13.76 1.29 22.49
N GLY A 331 12.96 0.23 22.58
CA GLY A 331 11.51 0.26 22.33
C GLY A 331 10.73 0.16 23.63
N GLY A 332 10.14 1.25 24.09
CA GLY A 332 9.37 1.32 25.34
C GLY A 332 9.97 2.30 26.34
N LEU A 333 11.28 2.22 26.60
CA LEU A 333 11.97 3.10 27.55
C LEU A 333 12.55 4.35 26.89
N LEU A 334 13.33 4.18 25.82
CA LEU A 334 13.96 5.30 25.11
C LEU A 334 13.08 5.89 24.01
N ARG A 335 12.15 5.08 23.48
CA ARG A 335 11.25 5.49 22.39
C ARG A 335 9.85 4.97 22.61
N ARG A 336 8.85 5.87 22.56
CA ARG A 336 7.43 5.51 22.63
C ARG A 336 6.77 5.51 21.25
N GLY A 337 7.09 6.48 20.41
CA GLY A 337 6.71 6.59 19.00
C GLY A 337 5.36 7.27 18.75
N LEU A 338 4.96 7.29 17.47
CA LEU A 338 3.73 7.96 17.02
C LEU A 338 2.46 7.37 17.64
N THR A 339 2.45 6.06 17.85
CA THR A 339 1.32 5.29 18.37
C THR A 339 1.79 4.31 19.42
N HIS A 340 0.88 3.91 20.30
CA HIS A 340 1.12 2.94 21.34
C HIS A 340 0.07 1.84 21.29
N ALA A 341 0.44 0.60 21.61
CA ALA A 341 -0.54 -0.49 21.67
C ALA A 341 -0.90 -0.80 23.12
N VAL A 342 -2.20 -0.88 23.41
CA VAL A 342 -2.74 -1.22 24.73
C VAL A 342 -3.73 -2.37 24.59
N ARG A 343 -3.82 -3.25 25.59
CA ARG A 343 -4.74 -4.38 25.59
C ARG A 343 -6.18 -3.88 25.52
N ASP A 344 -6.97 -4.52 24.66
CA ASP A 344 -8.39 -4.23 24.54
C ASP A 344 -9.14 -4.83 25.73
N GLY A 345 -10.00 -4.06 26.40
CA GLY A 345 -10.70 -4.49 27.60
C GLY A 345 -11.68 -5.65 27.35
N ALA A 346 -12.12 -5.82 26.10
CA ALA A 346 -13.10 -6.83 25.68
C ALA A 346 -12.50 -8.05 24.94
N GLY A 347 -11.17 -8.20 24.85
CA GLY A 347 -10.55 -9.30 24.08
C GLY A 347 -9.08 -9.60 24.36
N SER A 348 -8.51 -10.54 23.59
CA SER A 348 -7.08 -10.90 23.64
C SER A 348 -6.16 -9.94 22.88
N GLY A 349 -6.74 -9.02 22.11
CA GLY A 349 -6.02 -8.19 21.15
C GLY A 349 -5.48 -6.89 21.72
N HIS A 350 -4.58 -6.26 20.96
CA HIS A 350 -4.06 -4.92 21.26
C HIS A 350 -4.72 -3.87 20.38
N LYS A 351 -5.27 -2.83 21.01
CA LYS A 351 -5.76 -1.62 20.37
C LYS A 351 -4.62 -0.61 20.20
N VAL A 352 -4.41 -0.17 18.96
CA VAL A 352 -3.45 0.90 18.66
C VAL A 352 -4.10 2.26 18.93
N ILE A 353 -3.50 3.00 19.87
CA ILE A 353 -3.87 4.35 20.28
C ILE A 353 -2.81 5.37 19.87
N ALA A 354 -3.18 6.64 19.80
CA ALA A 354 -2.27 7.71 19.41
C ALA A 354 -1.41 8.17 20.61
N HIS A 355 -0.10 8.32 20.43
CA HIS A 355 0.82 8.88 21.44
C HIS A 355 1.36 10.24 20.99
N LEU A 356 2.47 10.29 20.23
CA LEU A 356 2.92 11.55 19.61
C LEU A 356 2.02 12.00 18.46
N ALA A 357 1.37 11.06 17.76
CA ALA A 357 0.38 11.40 16.75
C ALA A 357 -0.88 12.00 17.40
N ARG A 358 -1.54 12.92 16.71
CA ARG A 358 -2.84 13.46 17.11
C ARG A 358 -3.95 12.40 16.99
N ARG A 359 -3.95 11.65 15.89
CA ARG A 359 -4.90 10.57 15.57
C ARG A 359 -4.17 9.46 14.80
N VAL A 360 -4.68 8.23 14.88
CA VAL A 360 -4.14 7.08 14.14
C VAL A 360 -4.83 6.96 12.78
N PRO A 361 -4.11 6.86 11.65
CA PRO A 361 -4.73 6.62 10.34
C PRO A 361 -5.49 5.31 10.31
N ARG A 362 -6.74 5.36 9.84
CA ARG A 362 -7.63 4.19 9.71
C ARG A 362 -8.44 4.30 8.43
N LEU A 363 -8.95 3.17 7.94
CA LEU A 363 -9.79 3.14 6.75
C LEU A 363 -11.08 3.97 6.89
N THR A 364 -11.51 4.19 8.13
CA THR A 364 -12.74 4.88 8.49
C THR A 364 -12.55 6.37 8.77
N ASN A 365 -11.37 6.94 8.54
CA ASN A 365 -11.13 8.36 8.78
C ASN A 365 -10.45 9.09 7.62
N ASP A 366 -10.53 10.41 7.68
CA ASP A 366 -10.04 11.40 6.71
C ASP A 366 -8.51 11.43 6.56
N LEU A 367 -7.77 10.67 7.37
CA LEU A 367 -6.31 10.59 7.29
C LEU A 367 -5.83 9.65 6.16
N VAL A 368 -6.74 8.88 5.56
CA VAL A 368 -6.44 7.97 4.45
C VAL A 368 -7.26 8.38 3.23
N ARG A 369 -6.59 8.61 2.10
CA ARG A 369 -7.24 8.91 0.81
C ARG A 369 -6.80 7.91 -0.24
N PHE A 370 -7.73 7.36 -1.01
CA PHE A 370 -7.43 6.43 -2.09
C PHE A 370 -7.35 7.17 -3.42
N LEU A 371 -6.26 6.95 -4.17
CA LEU A 371 -6.03 7.62 -5.44
C LEU A 371 -6.57 6.79 -6.61
N PRO A 372 -7.06 7.42 -7.71
CA PRO A 372 -7.55 6.72 -8.89
C PRO A 372 -6.51 5.80 -9.55
N ASP A 373 -5.21 6.10 -9.39
CA ASP A 373 -4.07 5.31 -9.88
C ASP A 373 -3.76 4.06 -9.01
N GLY A 374 -4.64 3.72 -8.07
CA GLY A 374 -4.45 2.58 -7.16
C GLY A 374 -3.48 2.84 -6.01
N GLY A 375 -2.96 4.05 -5.92
CA GLY A 375 -2.23 4.52 -4.76
C GLY A 375 -3.13 4.85 -3.58
N MET A 376 -2.48 5.25 -2.49
CA MET A 376 -3.14 5.89 -1.36
C MET A 376 -2.23 6.90 -0.68
N VAL A 377 -2.84 7.90 -0.05
CA VAL A 377 -2.18 8.90 0.76
C VAL A 377 -2.52 8.63 2.23
N VAL A 378 -1.50 8.63 3.09
CA VAL A 378 -1.65 8.51 4.54
C VAL A 378 -1.09 9.75 5.20
N ARG A 379 -1.93 10.46 5.94
CA ARG A 379 -1.57 11.69 6.67
C ARG A 379 -1.19 11.36 8.12
N TRP A 380 -0.06 11.88 8.56
CA TRP A 380 0.38 11.83 9.96
C TRP A 380 0.56 13.25 10.49
N ALA A 381 -0.08 13.56 11.61
CA ALA A 381 0.03 14.85 12.29
C ALA A 381 0.47 14.65 13.75
N LEU A 382 1.47 15.41 14.19
CA LEU A 382 1.95 15.42 15.57
C LEU A 382 1.01 16.20 16.49
N ARG A 383 1.04 15.85 17.77
CA ARG A 383 0.57 16.74 18.84
C ARG A 383 1.50 17.95 18.93
N PRO A 384 0.99 19.14 19.30
CA PRO A 384 1.83 20.32 19.47
C PRO A 384 2.77 20.17 20.68
N ASN A 385 3.86 20.95 20.70
CA ASN A 385 4.78 21.10 21.83
C ASN A 385 5.49 19.81 22.29
N MET A 386 5.61 18.81 21.43
CA MET A 386 6.34 17.58 21.71
C MET A 386 7.85 17.83 21.59
N ARG A 387 8.63 17.24 22.50
CA ARG A 387 10.08 17.43 22.59
C ARG A 387 10.82 16.09 22.69
N TRP A 388 12.02 16.06 22.13
CA TRP A 388 13.00 15.01 22.35
C TRP A 388 13.61 15.13 23.76
N SER A 389 14.31 14.08 24.21
CA SER A 389 14.89 14.03 25.56
C SER A 389 16.00 15.04 25.85
N ASP A 390 16.52 15.71 24.82
CA ASP A 390 17.47 16.83 24.89
C ASP A 390 16.78 18.21 24.89
N GLY A 391 15.44 18.24 24.86
CA GLY A 391 14.63 19.46 24.85
C GLY A 391 14.32 20.01 23.46
N SER A 392 14.96 19.50 22.41
CA SER A 392 14.69 19.93 21.03
C SER A 392 13.26 19.55 20.60
N ALA A 393 12.65 20.37 19.72
CA ALA A 393 11.27 20.14 19.30
C ALA A 393 11.15 18.98 18.30
N ILE A 394 10.10 18.16 18.44
CA ILE A 394 9.74 17.13 17.45
C ILE A 394 8.88 17.79 16.36
N THR A 395 9.33 17.73 15.11
CA THR A 395 8.66 18.42 13.99
C THR A 395 8.31 17.51 12.82
N SER A 396 7.58 18.04 11.84
CA SER A 396 7.30 17.35 10.58
C SER A 396 8.57 17.04 9.78
N ALA A 397 9.69 17.75 10.01
CA ALA A 397 10.97 17.42 9.39
C ALA A 397 11.52 16.08 9.90
N ASP A 398 11.39 15.78 11.20
CA ASP A 398 11.74 14.49 11.78
C ASP A 398 10.85 13.37 11.25
N LEU A 399 9.54 13.63 11.18
CA LEU A 399 8.57 12.72 10.58
C LEU A 399 8.92 12.39 9.13
N ALA A 400 9.14 13.42 8.30
CA ALA A 400 9.41 13.25 6.88
C ALA A 400 10.71 12.48 6.65
N TYR A 401 11.76 12.84 7.39
CA TYR A 401 13.05 12.15 7.35
C TYR A 401 12.92 10.69 7.79
N SER A 402 12.30 10.44 8.95
CA SER A 402 12.11 9.10 9.49
C SER A 402 11.25 8.21 8.60
N ALA A 403 10.20 8.78 7.99
CA ALA A 403 9.40 8.10 6.99
C ALA A 403 10.30 7.70 5.81
N ALA A 404 11.02 8.65 5.20
CA ALA A 404 11.82 8.42 4.00
C ALA A 404 13.08 7.55 4.24
N LEU A 405 13.57 7.47 5.49
CA LEU A 405 14.85 6.89 5.89
C LEU A 405 15.12 5.52 5.27
N ARG A 406 14.18 4.58 5.40
CA ARG A 406 14.29 3.25 4.79
C ARG A 406 13.57 3.22 3.45
N LYS A 407 14.29 2.86 2.38
CA LYS A 407 13.70 2.69 1.04
C LYS A 407 12.55 1.69 1.09
N SER A 408 11.41 2.07 0.52
CA SER A 408 10.24 1.21 0.34
C SER A 408 9.80 1.27 -1.11
N ALA A 409 9.67 0.10 -1.76
CA ALA A 409 9.16 0.02 -3.12
C ALA A 409 7.69 0.45 -3.24
N SER A 410 6.94 0.53 -2.12
CA SER A 410 5.57 1.01 -2.13
C SER A 410 5.44 2.51 -1.99
N ARG A 411 6.45 3.21 -1.45
CA ARG A 411 6.35 4.63 -1.13
C ARG A 411 6.77 5.45 -2.35
N ARG A 412 5.87 6.32 -2.81
CA ARG A 412 6.08 7.23 -3.95
C ARG A 412 6.67 8.56 -3.49
N ALA A 413 6.11 9.16 -2.43
CA ALA A 413 6.53 10.46 -1.96
C ALA A 413 6.25 10.65 -0.46
N VAL A 414 7.00 11.56 0.16
CA VAL A 414 6.71 12.10 1.49
C VAL A 414 6.69 13.61 1.35
N LYS A 415 5.56 14.25 1.67
CA LYS A 415 5.36 15.69 1.56
C LYS A 415 5.16 16.27 2.95
N VAL A 416 5.91 17.32 3.29
CA VAL A 416 5.64 18.15 4.47
C VAL A 416 4.50 19.09 4.09
N ILE A 417 3.44 19.11 4.90
CA ILE A 417 2.28 19.98 4.68
C ILE A 417 2.39 21.25 5.54
N ASP A 418 2.80 21.08 6.79
CA ASP A 418 2.98 22.15 7.78
C ASP A 418 4.02 21.69 8.83
N PRO A 419 4.39 22.51 9.83
CA PRO A 419 5.40 22.16 10.83
C PRO A 419 5.13 20.90 11.67
N LEU A 420 3.90 20.38 11.69
CA LEU A 420 3.50 19.20 12.47
C LEU A 420 2.90 18.07 11.62
N THR A 421 2.65 18.30 10.32
CA THR A 421 1.93 17.36 9.47
C THR A 421 2.74 16.94 8.25
N ILE A 422 2.72 15.64 7.96
CA ILE A 422 3.21 15.07 6.70
C ILE A 422 2.12 14.25 6.00
N GLU A 423 2.27 14.09 4.69
CA GLU A 423 1.55 13.13 3.88
C GLU A 423 2.51 12.15 3.21
N ILE A 424 2.22 10.86 3.30
CA ILE A 424 2.96 9.81 2.63
C ILE A 424 2.10 9.23 1.52
N THR A 425 2.58 9.34 0.28
CA THR A 425 1.91 8.73 -0.88
C THR A 425 2.51 7.36 -1.17
N PHE A 426 1.68 6.36 -1.33
CA PHE A 426 2.04 4.99 -1.69
C PHE A 426 1.43 4.60 -3.03
N ASN A 427 2.10 3.72 -3.78
CA ASN A 427 1.64 3.16 -5.06
C ASN A 427 0.66 1.98 -4.91
N ASN A 428 0.31 1.60 -3.68
CA ASN A 428 -0.58 0.49 -3.40
C ASN A 428 -1.35 0.65 -2.09
N ARG A 429 -2.47 -0.07 -2.03
CA ARG A 429 -3.42 -0.07 -0.91
C ARG A 429 -3.21 -1.31 -0.05
N VAL A 430 -2.24 -1.28 0.86
CA VAL A 430 -1.94 -2.42 1.76
C VAL A 430 -1.91 -2.01 3.22
N GLY A 431 -2.40 -2.87 4.11
CA GLY A 431 -2.58 -2.53 5.54
C GLY A 431 -1.30 -2.11 6.26
N ARG A 432 -0.14 -2.62 5.84
CA ARG A 432 1.17 -2.22 6.39
C ARG A 432 1.46 -0.73 6.23
N ASN A 433 0.99 -0.11 5.15
CA ASN A 433 1.24 1.31 4.90
C ASN A 433 0.44 2.22 5.87
N LEU A 434 -0.54 1.68 6.62
CA LEU A 434 -1.22 2.38 7.71
C LEU A 434 -0.47 2.30 9.04
N ALA A 435 0.52 1.40 9.16
CA ALA A 435 1.27 1.23 10.39
C ALA A 435 2.18 2.44 10.66
N ALA A 436 2.33 2.79 11.93
CA ALA A 436 3.34 3.76 12.36
C ALA A 436 4.74 3.26 11.99
N PHE A 437 5.65 4.21 11.77
CA PHE A 437 7.06 3.96 11.49
C PHE A 437 7.91 4.43 12.67
N ALA A 438 9.16 3.94 12.71
CA ALA A 438 10.14 4.35 13.69
C ALA A 438 10.48 5.84 13.49
N LEU A 439 10.21 6.67 14.50
CA LEU A 439 10.60 8.08 14.54
C LEU A 439 12.01 8.22 15.11
N TYR A 440 12.79 9.13 14.53
CA TYR A 440 14.15 9.47 14.94
C TYR A 440 14.36 10.99 14.84
N PRO A 441 15.20 11.58 15.72
CA PRO A 441 15.62 12.97 15.60
C PRO A 441 16.54 13.13 14.39
N ARG A 442 16.07 13.85 13.36
CA ARG A 442 16.79 14.03 12.09
C ARG A 442 18.19 14.57 12.31
N ALA A 443 18.34 15.62 13.12
CA ALA A 443 19.62 16.29 13.37
C ALA A 443 20.70 15.35 13.90
N ALA A 444 20.34 14.38 14.76
CA ALA A 444 21.31 13.44 15.33
C ALA A 444 21.67 12.31 14.36
N ILE A 445 20.72 11.82 13.56
CA ILE A 445 20.96 10.61 12.75
C ILE A 445 21.33 10.91 11.29
N GLU A 446 20.96 12.06 10.74
CA GLU A 446 21.25 12.43 9.35
C GLU A 446 22.75 12.43 9.03
N PRO A 447 23.65 12.97 9.88
CA PRO A 447 25.09 12.92 9.62
C PRO A 447 25.63 11.48 9.51
N VAL A 448 25.16 10.58 10.39
CA VAL A 448 25.55 9.17 10.39
C VAL A 448 25.11 8.46 9.11
N VAL A 449 23.88 8.74 8.66
CA VAL A 449 23.33 8.17 7.43
C VAL A 449 24.03 8.74 6.20
N LYS A 450 24.38 10.02 6.17
CA LYS A 450 25.17 10.61 5.06
C LYS A 450 26.55 9.97 4.94
N LYS A 451 27.20 9.65 6.06
CA LYS A 451 28.54 9.05 6.09
C LYS A 451 28.59 7.59 5.63
N GLY A 452 27.55 6.78 5.92
CA GLY A 452 27.61 5.33 5.65
C GLY A 452 26.27 4.62 5.45
N GLY A 453 25.20 5.37 5.21
CA GLY A 453 23.86 4.85 4.98
C GLY A 453 23.24 4.14 6.18
N ILE A 454 22.21 3.34 5.90
CA ILE A 454 21.41 2.66 6.94
C ILE A 454 22.21 1.63 7.73
N LYS A 455 23.20 0.97 7.12
CA LYS A 455 24.06 0.02 7.85
C LYS A 455 24.91 0.72 8.92
N ALA A 456 25.44 1.90 8.61
CA ALA A 456 26.17 2.71 9.58
C ALA A 456 25.25 3.19 10.70
N LEU A 457 24.03 3.64 10.36
CA LEU A 457 23.03 3.99 11.36
C LEU A 457 22.67 2.81 12.27
N ASP A 458 22.41 1.62 11.72
CA ASP A 458 22.04 0.44 12.50
C ASP A 458 23.19 0.08 13.48
N LYS A 459 24.45 0.10 13.03
CA LYS A 459 25.62 -0.10 13.89
C LYS A 459 25.74 1.00 14.96
N TRP A 460 25.57 2.26 14.58
CA TRP A 460 25.69 3.39 15.50
C TRP A 460 24.64 3.34 16.61
N LEU A 461 23.38 3.01 16.27
CA LEU A 461 22.28 2.88 17.22
C LEU A 461 22.48 1.73 18.24
N ASP A 462 23.34 0.76 17.95
CA ASP A 462 23.65 -0.32 18.88
C ASP A 462 24.53 0.16 20.04
N GLU A 463 25.34 1.18 19.78
CA GLU A 463 26.32 1.73 20.72
C GLU A 463 25.91 3.09 21.30
N ASN A 464 25.06 3.83 20.59
CA ASN A 464 24.67 5.20 20.92
C ASN A 464 23.15 5.35 20.99
N ALA A 465 22.68 6.15 21.96
CA ALA A 465 21.28 6.53 22.07
C ALA A 465 21.10 7.96 21.54
N PRO A 466 20.46 8.17 20.38
CA PRO A 466 20.02 9.51 20.01
C PRO A 466 18.96 10.01 21.00
N PRO A 467 18.71 11.33 21.06
CA PRO A 467 17.59 11.88 21.81
C PRO A 467 16.29 11.12 21.51
N GLY A 468 15.61 10.68 22.57
CA GLY A 468 14.44 9.81 22.49
C GLY A 468 13.16 10.52 22.91
N ASP A 469 12.00 9.97 22.55
CA ASP A 469 10.67 10.44 22.98
C ASP A 469 10.08 9.55 24.09
N GLY A 470 10.85 8.61 24.63
CA GLY A 470 10.41 7.70 25.67
C GLY A 470 10.46 8.29 27.08
N PRO A 471 9.92 7.56 28.08
CA PRO A 471 9.89 7.97 29.49
C PRO A 471 11.29 8.09 30.15
N TYR A 472 12.32 7.50 29.57
CA TYR A 472 13.69 7.53 30.09
C TYR A 472 14.69 7.90 28.99
N ARG A 473 15.85 8.42 29.39
CA ARG A 473 17.02 8.67 28.55
C ARG A 473 18.23 7.92 29.08
N VAL A 474 19.20 7.65 28.22
CA VAL A 474 20.45 6.99 28.62
C VAL A 474 21.32 7.98 29.40
N GLU A 475 21.73 7.58 30.60
CA GLU A 475 22.72 8.31 31.40
C GLU A 475 24.12 7.72 31.16
N LYS A 476 24.25 6.39 31.21
CA LYS A 476 25.52 5.69 30.98
C LYS A 476 25.30 4.26 30.50
N MET A 477 26.10 3.80 29.55
CA MET A 477 26.16 2.39 29.15
C MET A 477 27.59 1.87 29.24
N VAL A 478 27.81 0.83 30.04
CA VAL A 478 29.06 0.07 30.09
C VAL A 478 28.77 -1.31 29.50
N LYS A 479 29.27 -1.54 28.28
CA LYS A 479 28.98 -2.77 27.51
C LYS A 479 29.38 -4.01 28.29
N GLY A 480 28.46 -4.99 28.35
CA GLY A 480 28.67 -6.23 29.10
C GLY A 480 28.57 -6.11 30.62
N ASP A 481 28.31 -4.92 31.18
CA ASP A 481 28.24 -4.71 32.62
C ASP A 481 26.91 -4.10 33.08
N HIS A 482 26.66 -2.81 32.82
CA HIS A 482 25.42 -2.14 33.23
C HIS A 482 24.98 -1.03 32.28
N LEU A 483 23.67 -0.72 32.31
CA LEU A 483 23.06 0.43 31.65
C LEU A 483 22.24 1.21 32.67
N LEU A 484 22.52 2.50 32.79
CA LEU A 484 21.81 3.43 33.65
C LEU A 484 20.95 4.37 32.81
N LEU A 485 19.68 4.46 33.18
CA LEU A 485 18.69 5.34 32.57
C LEU A 485 18.15 6.30 33.63
N SER A 486 17.96 7.56 33.25
CA SER A 486 17.31 8.59 34.07
C SER A 486 16.00 9.04 33.41
N ARG A 487 15.06 9.55 34.22
CA ARG A 487 13.77 10.05 33.74
C ARG A 487 13.97 11.08 32.63
N ASN A 488 13.18 11.00 31.58
CA ASN A 488 13.11 12.03 30.55
C ASN A 488 12.19 13.17 31.02
N PRO A 489 12.70 14.38 31.32
CA PRO A 489 11.88 15.50 31.76
C PRO A 489 10.95 16.04 30.66
N HIS A 490 11.19 15.67 29.39
CA HIS A 490 10.42 16.11 28.22
C HIS A 490 9.47 15.04 27.68
N PHE A 491 9.24 13.96 28.44
CA PHE A 491 8.32 12.91 28.01
C PHE A 491 6.90 13.42 27.86
N ALA A 492 6.24 13.08 26.74
CA ALA A 492 4.89 13.52 26.42
C ALA A 492 3.77 12.87 27.26
N GLY A 493 4.10 11.83 28.04
CA GLY A 493 3.16 11.13 28.93
C GLY A 493 3.31 11.56 30.39
N ALA A 494 2.65 10.82 31.29
CA ALA A 494 2.85 11.00 32.73
C ALA A 494 4.31 10.73 33.11
N ALA A 495 4.86 11.57 33.99
CA ALA A 495 6.21 11.37 34.52
C ALA A 495 6.25 10.04 35.30
N PRO A 496 7.18 9.11 35.01
CA PRO A 496 7.29 7.85 35.77
C PRO A 496 7.63 8.09 37.23
N ALA A 497 7.00 7.41 38.18
CA ALA A 497 7.32 7.56 39.61
C ALA A 497 8.78 7.19 39.93
N ILE A 498 9.30 6.15 39.27
CA ILE A 498 10.69 5.69 39.39
C ILE A 498 11.62 6.65 38.64
N GLU A 499 12.60 7.23 39.33
CA GLU A 499 13.52 8.24 38.77
C GLU A 499 14.62 7.63 37.90
N ARG A 500 15.14 6.45 38.28
CA ARG A 500 16.24 5.76 37.59
C ARG A 500 15.94 4.29 37.32
N VAL A 501 16.38 3.80 36.17
CA VAL A 501 16.33 2.36 35.84
C VAL A 501 17.75 1.88 35.55
N ARG A 502 18.21 0.90 36.31
CA ARG A 502 19.53 0.30 36.17
C ARG A 502 19.40 -1.15 35.69
N PHE A 503 19.89 -1.42 34.49
CA PHE A 503 20.06 -2.78 34.01
C PHE A 503 21.44 -3.29 34.40
N VAL A 504 21.52 -4.47 35.01
CA VAL A 504 22.79 -5.08 35.46
C VAL A 504 22.92 -6.48 34.86
N VAL A 505 24.07 -6.77 34.26
CA VAL A 505 24.39 -8.10 33.76
C VAL A 505 24.67 -9.02 34.95
N ASN A 506 23.85 -10.04 35.12
CA ASN A 506 24.10 -11.06 36.14
C ASN A 506 25.27 -11.96 35.70
N LYS A 507 26.45 -11.69 36.26
CA LYS A 507 27.67 -12.47 36.03
C LYS A 507 27.78 -13.71 36.93
N LYS A 508 26.94 -13.83 37.97
CA LYS A 508 26.97 -14.94 38.92
C LYS A 508 26.30 -16.18 38.34
N ARG A 509 26.79 -17.37 38.71
CA ARG A 509 26.24 -18.67 38.27
C ARG A 509 24.99 -19.12 39.06
N GLY A 510 24.62 -18.44 40.14
CA GLY A 510 23.49 -18.81 41.00
C GLY A 510 22.11 -18.31 40.53
N PRO A 511 21.00 -18.82 41.09
CA PRO A 511 19.64 -18.38 40.77
C PRO A 511 19.43 -16.88 41.00
N VAL A 512 18.92 -16.15 39.99
CA VAL A 512 18.61 -14.71 40.10
C VAL A 512 17.57 -14.40 41.19
N ALA A 513 16.81 -15.41 41.61
CA ALA A 513 15.89 -15.33 42.75
C ALA A 513 16.55 -14.78 44.02
N HIS A 514 17.76 -15.23 44.36
CA HIS A 514 18.45 -14.75 45.56
C HIS A 514 18.85 -13.28 45.47
N GLU A 515 19.17 -12.79 44.28
CA GLU A 515 19.46 -11.37 44.06
C GLU A 515 18.20 -10.51 44.23
N ILE A 516 17.02 -11.04 43.88
CA ILE A 516 15.74 -10.36 44.12
C ILE A 516 15.38 -10.37 45.62
N ILE A 517 15.50 -11.52 46.28
CA ILE A 517 15.21 -11.65 47.72
C ILE A 517 16.14 -10.76 48.56
N ALA A 518 17.41 -10.65 48.17
CA ALA A 518 18.40 -9.78 48.82
C ALA A 518 18.25 -8.30 48.45
N GLY A 519 17.27 -7.92 47.60
CA GLY A 519 17.06 -6.54 47.17
C GLY A 519 18.10 -5.98 46.18
N ARG A 520 19.05 -6.80 45.73
CA ARG A 520 20.09 -6.41 44.76
C ARG A 520 19.56 -6.34 43.32
N ALA A 521 18.45 -7.02 43.04
CA ALA A 521 17.65 -6.86 41.83
C ALA A 521 16.17 -6.69 42.18
N HIS A 522 15.40 -6.00 41.35
CA HIS A 522 13.96 -5.81 41.54
C HIS A 522 13.13 -6.51 40.47
N LEU A 523 13.72 -6.79 39.30
CA LEU A 523 13.04 -7.44 38.19
C LEU A 523 14.03 -8.28 37.38
N ALA A 524 13.63 -9.50 37.03
CA ALA A 524 14.33 -10.36 36.09
C ALA A 524 13.30 -11.04 35.17
N SER A 525 13.59 -11.08 33.87
CA SER A 525 12.75 -11.78 32.88
C SER A 525 13.47 -13.02 32.33
N LEU A 526 12.69 -13.98 31.84
CA LEU A 526 13.18 -15.28 31.36
C LEU A 526 13.92 -16.07 32.45
N ILE A 527 13.38 -16.08 33.67
CA ILE A 527 13.96 -16.84 34.79
C ILE A 527 13.65 -18.34 34.65
N GLY A 528 14.58 -19.19 35.10
CA GLY A 528 14.41 -20.65 35.08
C GLY A 528 13.42 -21.17 36.13
N PRO A 529 12.95 -22.43 36.02
CA PRO A 529 12.01 -23.04 36.97
C PRO A 529 12.46 -22.96 38.42
N LEU A 530 13.75 -23.17 38.70
CA LEU A 530 14.31 -23.07 40.04
C LEU A 530 14.15 -21.67 40.64
N SER A 531 14.54 -20.62 39.90
CA SER A 531 14.37 -19.23 40.36
C SER A 531 12.89 -18.87 40.53
N TYR A 532 12.02 -19.39 39.65
CA TYR A 532 10.58 -19.20 39.76
C TYR A 532 10.05 -19.82 41.05
N GLY A 533 10.40 -21.08 41.35
CA GLY A 533 9.95 -21.77 42.56
C GLY A 533 10.45 -21.12 43.85
N ILE A 534 11.70 -20.66 43.88
CA ILE A 534 12.28 -19.95 45.04
C ILE A 534 11.51 -18.64 45.30
N LEU A 535 11.25 -17.84 44.26
CA LEU A 535 10.54 -16.57 44.42
C LEU A 535 9.06 -16.76 44.75
N ALA A 536 8.41 -17.78 44.18
CA ALA A 536 7.00 -18.08 44.45
C ALA A 536 6.72 -18.41 45.91
N LYS A 537 7.72 -18.95 46.63
CA LYS A 537 7.64 -19.28 48.06
C LYS A 537 8.18 -18.17 48.99
N SER A 538 8.70 -17.07 48.44
CA SER A 538 9.31 -16.01 49.24
C SER A 538 8.34 -14.84 49.46
N PRO A 539 8.21 -14.31 50.69
CA PRO A 539 7.39 -13.10 50.92
C PRO A 539 8.00 -11.83 50.30
N LYS A 540 9.29 -11.85 49.95
CA LYS A 540 10.01 -10.71 49.33
C LYS A 540 9.99 -10.77 47.79
N GLY A 541 9.57 -11.90 47.22
CA GLY A 541 9.54 -12.14 45.79
C GLY A 541 8.12 -12.32 45.28
N ALA A 542 7.92 -11.98 44.01
CA ALA A 542 6.74 -12.30 43.26
C ALA A 542 7.15 -12.88 41.90
N VAL A 543 6.30 -13.71 41.32
CA VAL A 543 6.54 -14.33 40.03
C VAL A 543 5.37 -14.11 39.10
N ARG A 544 5.65 -14.05 37.80
CA ARG A 544 4.61 -14.11 36.79
C ARG A 544 5.04 -14.97 35.62
N SER A 545 4.06 -15.65 35.04
CA SER A 545 4.24 -16.45 33.83
C SER A 545 3.34 -15.91 32.73
N ASP A 546 3.96 -15.31 31.72
CA ASP A 546 3.25 -14.59 30.65
C ASP A 546 3.23 -15.36 29.33
N ARG A 547 2.22 -15.00 28.51
CA ARG A 547 2.16 -15.31 27.08
C ARG A 547 3.48 -14.93 26.40
N TYR A 548 4.03 -15.84 25.59
CA TYR A 548 5.26 -15.59 24.85
C TYR A 548 5.17 -16.18 23.44
N ASP A 549 5.18 -15.32 22.43
CA ASP A 549 4.97 -15.66 21.01
C ASP A 549 6.14 -16.45 20.36
N ARG A 550 6.95 -17.14 21.17
CA ARG A 550 8.07 -17.95 20.70
C ARG A 550 7.64 -19.41 20.56
N MET A 551 7.59 -19.87 19.32
CA MET A 551 7.38 -21.28 18.98
C MET A 551 8.71 -22.01 18.95
N TYR A 552 8.73 -23.19 19.57
CA TYR A 552 9.83 -24.16 19.56
C TYR A 552 9.48 -25.29 18.62
N PHE A 553 10.40 -25.70 17.73
CA PHE A 553 10.10 -26.71 16.72
C PHE A 553 11.33 -27.38 16.11
N LEU A 554 11.08 -28.52 15.47
CA LEU A 554 12.05 -29.26 14.66
C LEU A 554 11.75 -29.02 13.17
N GLN A 555 12.76 -28.56 12.44
CA GLN A 555 12.68 -28.19 11.02
C GLN A 555 13.31 -29.27 10.15
N PRO A 556 12.51 -30.11 9.47
CA PRO A 556 13.01 -31.07 8.49
C PRO A 556 13.31 -30.40 7.14
N ASP A 557 14.11 -31.08 6.30
CA ASP A 557 14.36 -30.69 4.91
C ASP A 557 13.46 -31.46 3.94
N LEU A 558 12.33 -30.87 3.52
CA LEU A 558 11.30 -31.58 2.74
C LEU A 558 11.67 -31.87 1.27
N SER A 559 12.91 -31.63 0.81
CA SER A 559 13.35 -32.09 -0.53
C SER A 559 13.98 -33.47 -0.49
N HIS A 560 14.23 -34.03 0.69
CA HIS A 560 14.93 -35.30 0.84
C HIS A 560 14.05 -36.30 1.58
N PRO A 561 13.98 -37.57 1.12
CA PRO A 561 13.47 -38.66 1.93
C PRO A 561 14.21 -38.76 3.27
N PRO A 562 13.55 -39.25 4.34
CA PRO A 562 12.13 -39.61 4.40
C PRO A 562 11.21 -38.42 4.69
N TRP A 563 11.78 -37.22 4.86
CA TRP A 563 11.05 -36.04 5.34
C TRP A 563 10.07 -35.43 4.35
N ASN A 564 10.17 -35.77 3.06
CA ASN A 564 9.19 -35.40 2.04
C ASN A 564 7.82 -36.09 2.27
N ASP A 565 7.78 -37.27 2.91
CA ASP A 565 6.54 -37.95 3.28
C ASP A 565 5.90 -37.31 4.52
N VAL A 566 4.62 -36.95 4.43
CA VAL A 566 3.87 -36.38 5.54
C VAL A 566 3.65 -37.37 6.67
N ARG A 567 3.53 -38.68 6.38
CA ARG A 567 3.32 -39.74 7.38
C ARG A 567 4.48 -39.81 8.36
N VAL A 568 5.72 -39.69 7.87
CA VAL A 568 6.93 -39.66 8.71
C VAL A 568 6.96 -38.43 9.63
N ARG A 569 6.51 -37.27 9.14
CA ARG A 569 6.42 -36.06 9.97
C ARG A 569 5.32 -36.17 11.03
N ARG A 570 4.18 -36.77 10.67
CA ARG A 570 3.07 -37.05 11.59
C ARG A 570 3.50 -38.07 12.65
N ALA A 571 4.24 -39.10 12.28
CA ALA A 571 4.85 -40.05 13.20
C ALA A 571 5.74 -39.34 14.21
N LEU A 572 6.65 -38.47 13.75
CA LEU A 572 7.51 -37.68 14.64
C LEU A 572 6.71 -36.78 15.60
N ALA A 573 5.57 -36.22 15.16
CA ALA A 573 4.73 -35.40 16.03
C ALA A 573 4.00 -36.23 17.11
N HIS A 574 3.59 -37.47 16.80
CA HIS A 574 3.01 -38.42 17.75
C HIS A 574 4.07 -39.02 18.71
N ALA A 575 5.32 -39.18 18.24
CA ALA A 575 6.41 -39.75 19.01
C ALA A 575 6.83 -38.89 20.22
N ILE A 576 6.52 -37.60 20.21
CA ILE A 576 6.96 -36.64 21.22
C ILE A 576 5.80 -36.27 22.13
N ASP A 577 5.95 -36.51 23.43
CA ASP A 577 5.14 -35.87 24.46
C ASP A 577 5.53 -34.40 24.59
N ARG A 578 4.94 -33.60 23.70
CA ARG A 578 5.17 -32.16 23.58
C ARG A 578 4.67 -31.40 24.82
N ARG A 579 3.68 -31.94 25.54
CA ARG A 579 3.16 -31.34 26.77
C ARG A 579 4.17 -31.53 27.90
N ALA A 580 4.61 -32.78 28.16
CA ALA A 580 5.59 -33.06 29.20
C ALA A 580 6.94 -32.38 28.92
N ALA A 581 7.41 -32.39 27.67
CA ALA A 581 8.66 -31.73 27.28
C ALA A 581 8.62 -30.21 27.55
N GLY A 582 7.50 -29.55 27.23
CA GLY A 582 7.31 -28.12 27.53
C GLY A 582 7.18 -27.85 29.03
N ALA A 583 6.40 -28.67 29.73
CA ALA A 583 6.11 -28.53 31.15
C ALA A 583 7.37 -28.62 32.01
N HIS A 584 8.26 -29.57 31.69
CA HIS A 584 9.51 -29.74 32.40
C HIS A 584 10.40 -28.49 32.35
N VAL A 585 10.53 -27.89 31.16
CA VAL A 585 11.50 -26.82 30.90
C VAL A 585 10.95 -25.45 31.26
N PHE A 586 9.66 -25.22 30.97
CA PHE A 586 9.03 -23.91 31.03
C PHE A 586 7.78 -23.87 31.93
N GLY A 587 7.38 -24.99 32.53
CA GLY A 587 6.20 -25.09 33.39
C GLY A 587 4.93 -25.58 32.72
N GLU A 588 4.00 -26.03 33.56
CA GLU A 588 2.67 -26.56 33.17
C GLU A 588 1.80 -25.56 32.38
N SER A 589 2.14 -24.28 32.46
CA SER A 589 1.47 -23.22 31.71
C SER A 589 1.86 -23.20 30.23
N THR A 590 2.89 -23.95 29.80
CA THR A 590 3.17 -24.17 28.37
C THR A 590 1.99 -24.77 27.64
N ARG A 591 1.91 -24.47 26.34
CA ARG A 591 0.85 -24.99 25.48
C ARG A 591 1.45 -25.56 24.21
N VAL A 592 1.04 -26.78 23.88
CA VAL A 592 1.42 -27.47 22.65
C VAL A 592 1.05 -26.60 21.46
N ALA A 593 1.97 -26.52 20.50
CA ALA A 593 1.77 -25.75 19.29
C ALA A 593 1.14 -26.68 18.24
N HIS A 594 -0.14 -26.42 17.91
CA HIS A 594 -0.85 -27.13 16.85
C HIS A 594 -0.87 -26.33 15.53
N ALA A 595 -0.60 -25.02 15.60
CA ALA A 595 -0.53 -24.10 14.49
C ALA A 595 0.65 -23.12 14.65
N PHE A 596 0.94 -22.34 13.62
CA PHE A 596 2.01 -21.32 13.69
C PHE A 596 1.62 -20.06 14.48
N ARG A 597 0.35 -19.96 14.92
CA ARG A 597 -0.13 -18.89 15.81
C ARG A 597 -0.45 -19.47 17.20
N PRO A 598 -0.08 -18.77 18.29
CA PRO A 598 -0.43 -19.21 19.62
C PRO A 598 -1.92 -19.02 19.90
N HIS A 599 -2.46 -19.78 20.85
CA HIS A 599 -3.90 -19.78 21.18
C HIS A 599 -4.45 -18.44 21.69
N TRP A 600 -3.58 -17.53 22.10
CA TRP A 600 -3.94 -16.18 22.54
C TRP A 600 -3.84 -15.11 21.43
N ALA A 601 -3.47 -15.49 20.21
CA ALA A 601 -3.42 -14.56 19.08
C ALA A 601 -4.82 -14.33 18.51
N ASP A 602 -5.14 -13.09 18.13
CA ASP A 602 -6.46 -12.74 17.57
C ASP A 602 -6.80 -13.51 16.29
N ASP A 603 -5.78 -13.90 15.52
CA ASP A 603 -5.90 -14.69 14.31
C ASP A 603 -5.73 -16.20 14.52
N TYR A 604 -5.73 -16.70 15.77
CA TYR A 604 -5.64 -18.13 16.05
C TYR A 604 -6.82 -18.92 15.48
N GLU A 605 -6.54 -20.14 15.00
CA GLU A 605 -7.52 -21.13 14.58
C GLU A 605 -7.52 -22.31 15.57
N PRO A 606 -8.56 -22.47 16.41
CA PRO A 606 -8.64 -23.58 17.37
C PRO A 606 -8.95 -24.93 16.72
N ASP A 607 -9.64 -24.93 15.58
CA ASP A 607 -10.05 -26.12 14.84
C ASP A 607 -8.99 -26.49 13.79
N VAL A 608 -7.90 -27.09 14.28
CA VAL A 608 -6.81 -27.63 13.48
C VAL A 608 -6.51 -29.07 13.89
N ARG A 609 -5.97 -29.84 12.94
CA ARG A 609 -5.48 -31.21 13.20
C ARG A 609 -4.49 -31.24 14.37
N ARG A 610 -4.68 -32.18 15.30
CA ARG A 610 -3.82 -32.40 16.46
C ARG A 610 -3.10 -33.74 16.37
N TYR A 611 -1.99 -33.85 17.10
CA TYR A 611 -1.09 -35.01 17.09
C TYR A 611 -0.72 -35.34 18.54
N GLU A 612 -1.66 -35.88 19.30
CA GLU A 612 -1.42 -36.24 20.71
C GLU A 612 -0.34 -37.33 20.82
N HIS A 613 0.34 -37.42 21.95
CA HIS A 613 1.43 -38.38 22.12
C HIS A 613 0.90 -39.82 22.03
N ASP A 614 1.47 -40.60 21.11
CA ASP A 614 1.12 -42.01 20.89
C ASP A 614 2.27 -42.68 20.12
N ALA A 615 3.16 -43.37 20.85
CA ALA A 615 4.34 -44.01 20.26
C ALA A 615 3.96 -45.17 19.32
N SER A 616 2.90 -45.92 19.63
CA SER A 616 2.41 -47.03 18.80
C SER A 616 1.89 -46.53 17.46
N LYS A 617 1.09 -45.46 17.47
CA LYS A 617 0.62 -44.79 16.25
C LYS A 617 1.74 -44.16 15.46
N ALA A 618 2.76 -43.61 16.13
CA ALA A 618 3.95 -43.12 15.45
C ALA A 618 4.67 -44.24 14.69
N ARG A 619 4.86 -45.40 15.33
CA ARG A 619 5.47 -46.58 14.70
C ARG A 619 4.66 -47.09 13.52
N ALA A 620 3.34 -47.25 13.69
CA ALA A 620 2.44 -47.67 12.61
C ALA A 620 2.48 -46.72 11.40
N LEU A 621 2.61 -45.40 11.64
CA LEU A 621 2.76 -44.42 10.57
C LEU A 621 4.11 -44.52 9.83
N LEU A 622 5.18 -44.92 10.52
CA LEU A 622 6.48 -45.18 9.88
C LEU A 622 6.44 -46.47 9.05
N GLU A 623 5.83 -47.54 9.57
CA GLU A 623 5.64 -48.80 8.85
C GLU A 623 4.78 -48.57 7.59
N ALA A 624 3.66 -47.85 7.72
CA ALA A 624 2.84 -47.45 6.59
C ALA A 624 3.58 -46.56 5.58
N ALA A 625 4.59 -45.79 6.04
CA ALA A 625 5.44 -45.00 5.18
C ALA A 625 6.52 -45.82 4.43
N GLY A 626 6.68 -47.10 4.77
CA GLY A 626 7.66 -48.00 4.15
C GLY A 626 9.11 -47.65 4.47
N VAL A 627 9.36 -46.95 5.59
CA VAL A 627 10.73 -46.63 6.00
C VAL A 627 11.35 -47.77 6.82
N LYS A 628 12.66 -48.00 6.65
CA LYS A 628 13.40 -48.98 7.47
C LYS A 628 13.43 -48.55 8.93
N LEU A 629 13.03 -49.45 9.83
CA LEU A 629 13.07 -49.23 11.28
C LEU A 629 14.27 -49.95 11.92
N PRO A 630 14.91 -49.36 12.95
CA PRO A 630 14.64 -48.03 13.47
C PRO A 630 15.14 -46.94 12.50
N LEU A 631 14.34 -45.89 12.31
CA LEU A 631 14.67 -44.82 11.37
C LEU A 631 15.76 -43.91 11.97
N GLU A 632 16.93 -43.86 11.36
CA GLU A 632 18.02 -42.99 11.81
C GLU A 632 17.67 -41.51 11.61
N VAL A 633 17.80 -40.71 12.68
CA VAL A 633 17.47 -39.27 12.66
C VAL A 633 18.53 -38.46 13.37
N THR A 634 19.19 -37.54 12.68
CA THR A 634 20.07 -36.57 13.34
C THR A 634 19.28 -35.32 13.76
N VAL A 635 19.26 -34.97 15.04
CA VAL A 635 18.75 -33.68 15.55
C VAL A 635 19.92 -32.72 15.71
N ILE A 636 19.85 -31.56 15.05
CA ILE A 636 20.95 -30.59 15.02
C ILE A 636 20.51 -29.30 15.72
N ALA A 637 21.22 -28.92 16.77
CA ALA A 637 21.05 -27.65 17.45
C ALA A 637 22.28 -26.74 17.29
N THR A 638 22.06 -25.43 17.31
CA THR A 638 23.15 -24.45 17.27
C THR A 638 23.01 -23.47 18.42
N ARG A 639 24.13 -23.00 18.97
CA ARG A 639 24.19 -21.95 20.01
C ARG A 639 23.49 -22.29 21.33
N LEU A 640 23.31 -23.58 21.63
CA LEU A 640 22.85 -24.02 22.95
C LEU A 640 24.07 -24.30 23.84
N LYS A 641 24.05 -23.74 25.05
CA LYS A 641 25.09 -23.99 26.06
C LYS A 641 24.68 -25.19 26.91
N GLU A 642 25.67 -25.83 27.52
CA GLU A 642 25.45 -26.81 28.57
C GLU A 642 24.65 -26.20 29.74
N GLY A 643 23.71 -26.97 30.28
CA GLY A 643 22.76 -26.52 31.31
C GLY A 643 21.74 -25.46 30.86
N SER A 644 21.61 -25.19 29.56
CA SER A 644 20.55 -24.29 29.08
C SER A 644 19.20 -25.02 28.98
N PRO A 645 18.07 -24.38 29.34
CA PRO A 645 16.75 -25.02 29.29
C PRO A 645 16.40 -25.62 27.91
N GLU A 646 16.85 -24.99 26.83
CA GLU A 646 16.63 -25.47 25.46
C GLU A 646 17.48 -26.72 25.11
N ARG A 647 18.62 -26.93 25.79
CA ARG A 647 19.42 -28.16 25.63
C ARG A 647 18.74 -29.32 26.35
N ASP A 648 18.34 -29.14 27.60
CA ASP A 648 17.61 -30.14 28.38
C ASP A 648 16.30 -30.56 27.68
N LEU A 649 15.61 -29.59 27.05
CA LEU A 649 14.46 -29.86 26.19
C LEU A 649 14.78 -30.88 25.09
N LEU A 650 15.86 -30.65 24.34
CA LEU A 650 16.22 -31.49 23.20
C LEU A 650 16.67 -32.87 23.63
N GLU A 651 17.43 -32.97 24.71
CA GLU A 651 17.87 -34.26 25.27
C GLU A 651 16.65 -35.10 25.67
N ARG A 652 15.62 -34.49 26.29
CA ARG A 652 14.36 -35.16 26.62
C ARG A 652 13.54 -35.55 25.39
N VAL A 653 13.40 -34.65 24.42
CA VAL A 653 12.69 -34.93 23.17
C VAL A 653 13.33 -36.12 22.46
N VAL A 654 14.67 -36.13 22.37
CA VAL A 654 15.44 -37.22 21.74
C VAL A 654 15.27 -38.53 22.50
N LYS A 655 15.22 -38.52 23.84
CA LYS A 655 15.02 -39.73 24.67
C LYS A 655 13.67 -40.43 24.43
N GLN A 656 12.66 -39.72 23.92
CA GLN A 656 11.33 -40.28 23.64
C GLN A 656 11.23 -40.98 22.27
N LEU A 657 12.09 -40.63 21.32
CA LEU A 657 12.00 -41.09 19.94
C LEU A 657 12.23 -42.62 19.75
N PRO A 658 13.09 -43.31 20.52
CA PRO A 658 13.28 -44.76 20.39
C PRO A 658 12.01 -45.60 20.52
N ALA A 659 11.12 -45.26 21.46
CA ALA A 659 9.87 -45.98 21.67
C ALA A 659 8.93 -45.95 20.44
N ALA A 660 9.08 -44.93 19.59
CA ALA A 660 8.30 -44.74 18.37
C ALA A 660 8.98 -45.28 17.09
N GLY A 661 10.12 -45.99 17.22
CA GLY A 661 10.84 -46.57 16.08
C GLY A 661 11.89 -45.66 15.43
N PHE A 662 12.32 -44.59 16.09
CA PHE A 662 13.43 -43.75 15.60
C PHE A 662 14.73 -44.06 16.34
N LYS A 663 15.89 -43.95 15.67
CA LYS A 663 17.22 -43.99 16.28
C LYS A 663 17.84 -42.60 16.21
N PRO A 664 17.71 -41.77 17.25
CA PRO A 664 18.11 -40.38 17.18
C PRO A 664 19.58 -40.13 17.56
N THR A 665 20.24 -39.22 16.85
CA THR A 665 21.58 -38.69 17.19
C THR A 665 21.49 -37.19 17.42
N LEU A 666 21.82 -36.71 18.62
CA LEU A 666 21.80 -35.28 18.95
C LEU A 666 23.17 -34.64 18.72
N VAL A 667 23.24 -33.61 17.87
CA VAL A 667 24.50 -32.93 17.49
C VAL A 667 24.40 -31.43 17.75
N PHE A 668 25.39 -30.89 18.46
CA PHE A 668 25.55 -29.46 18.69
C PHE A 668 26.60 -28.88 17.73
N LYS A 669 26.18 -27.97 16.85
CA LYS A 669 27.09 -27.31 15.88
C LYS A 669 27.34 -25.84 16.24
N LYS A 670 28.58 -25.39 16.01
CA LYS A 670 28.91 -23.96 15.95
C LYS A 670 28.22 -23.32 14.75
N GLY A 671 27.83 -22.04 14.85
CA GLY A 671 27.19 -21.29 13.75
C GLY A 671 25.72 -20.97 13.98
N SER A 672 24.91 -20.96 12.91
CA SER A 672 23.49 -20.58 12.97
C SER A 672 22.62 -21.60 12.23
N SER A 673 21.54 -22.06 12.87
CA SER A 673 20.53 -22.91 12.22
C SER A 673 19.98 -22.27 10.94
N TYR A 674 19.90 -20.94 10.84
CA TYR A 674 19.47 -20.26 9.60
C TYR A 674 20.47 -20.44 8.45
N ARG A 675 21.78 -20.47 8.72
CA ARG A 675 22.79 -20.72 7.68
C ARG A 675 22.75 -22.17 7.22
N LEU A 676 22.55 -23.11 8.14
CA LEU A 676 22.37 -24.53 7.81
C LEU A 676 21.11 -24.74 6.97
N TRP A 677 19.99 -24.11 7.38
CA TRP A 677 18.75 -24.11 6.62
C TRP A 677 18.93 -23.53 5.21
N ALA A 678 19.60 -22.38 5.09
CA ALA A 678 19.81 -21.70 3.82
C ALA A 678 20.68 -22.47 2.83
N LYS A 679 21.65 -23.26 3.32
CA LYS A 679 22.49 -24.12 2.49
C LYS A 679 21.70 -25.29 1.88
N GLY A 680 20.60 -25.71 2.53
CA GLY A 680 19.84 -26.90 2.15
C GLY A 680 20.65 -28.20 2.37
N LYS A 681 20.03 -29.35 2.06
CA LYS A 681 20.68 -30.68 2.08
C LYS A 681 21.21 -31.11 3.45
N HIS A 682 20.46 -30.84 4.52
CA HIS A 682 20.76 -31.44 5.82
C HIS A 682 19.91 -32.70 6.01
N ALA A 683 20.55 -33.85 6.23
CA ALA A 683 19.90 -35.14 6.44
C ALA A 683 19.14 -35.26 7.79
N GLY A 684 19.01 -34.16 8.54
CA GLY A 684 18.49 -34.15 9.91
C GLY A 684 17.46 -33.06 10.20
N LEU A 685 17.00 -33.04 11.44
CA LEU A 685 16.06 -32.07 12.00
C LEU A 685 16.81 -30.89 12.61
N LEU A 686 16.67 -29.68 12.05
CA LEU A 686 17.23 -28.49 12.66
C LEU A 686 16.31 -27.97 13.76
N TYR A 687 16.84 -27.81 14.97
CA TYR A 687 16.13 -27.14 16.04
C TYR A 687 16.07 -25.62 15.82
N PHE A 688 14.87 -25.06 16.01
CA PHE A 688 14.62 -23.62 15.98
C PHE A 688 13.69 -23.18 17.12
N SER A 689 13.95 -21.99 17.64
CA SER A 689 12.97 -21.19 18.36
C SER A 689 12.75 -19.86 17.62
N ARG A 690 11.48 -19.51 17.30
CA ARG A 690 11.15 -18.31 16.51
C ARG A 690 9.92 -17.60 17.08
N SER A 691 9.97 -16.27 17.09
CA SER A 691 8.79 -15.43 17.30
C SER A 691 8.37 -14.70 16.04
N GLY A 692 7.06 -14.42 15.92
CA GLY A 692 6.48 -13.58 14.88
C GLY A 692 5.19 -14.13 14.29
N SER A 693 4.47 -13.28 13.57
CA SER A 693 3.17 -13.61 12.95
C SER A 693 3.25 -13.91 11.45
N ASN A 694 4.41 -13.73 10.81
CA ASN A 694 4.53 -13.91 9.37
C ASN A 694 4.53 -15.41 8.99
N PRO A 695 3.50 -15.90 8.27
CA PRO A 695 3.33 -17.33 8.00
C PRO A 695 4.53 -17.98 7.30
N VAL A 696 5.20 -17.28 6.38
CA VAL A 696 6.28 -17.87 5.56
C VAL A 696 7.48 -18.37 6.36
N ARG A 697 7.61 -17.90 7.61
CA ARG A 697 8.64 -18.38 8.55
C ARG A 697 8.37 -19.81 9.03
N TYR A 698 7.19 -20.35 8.76
CA TYR A 698 6.72 -21.64 9.31
C TYR A 698 6.37 -22.65 8.21
N PHE A 699 6.26 -22.24 6.94
CA PHE A 699 5.92 -23.10 5.80
C PHE A 699 7.12 -23.67 5.05
N ASN A 700 8.28 -23.81 5.69
CA ASN A 700 9.46 -24.45 5.06
C ASN A 700 9.85 -23.78 3.71
N VAL A 701 9.63 -22.47 3.61
CA VAL A 701 9.94 -21.71 2.38
C VAL A 701 11.46 -21.59 2.25
N PRO A 702 12.04 -21.85 1.05
CA PRO A 702 13.47 -21.70 0.82
C PRO A 702 13.95 -20.30 1.22
N TYR A 703 15.09 -20.23 1.92
CA TYR A 703 15.66 -18.98 2.39
C TYR A 703 17.02 -18.74 1.73
N ALA A 704 17.10 -17.76 0.85
CA ALA A 704 18.29 -17.45 0.07
C ALA A 704 18.57 -15.95 0.08
N LYS A 705 19.85 -15.56 0.12
CA LYS A 705 20.29 -14.14 0.11
C LYS A 705 19.57 -13.27 1.15
N GLY A 706 19.29 -13.84 2.34
CA GLY A 706 18.63 -13.14 3.45
C GLY A 706 17.11 -12.96 3.30
N ARG A 707 16.44 -13.66 2.38
CA ARG A 707 14.98 -13.54 2.15
C ARG A 707 14.34 -14.89 1.85
N TYR A 708 13.04 -15.02 2.19
CA TYR A 708 12.24 -16.18 1.81
C TYR A 708 11.79 -16.09 0.34
N ALA A 709 11.98 -17.16 -0.43
CA ALA A 709 11.69 -17.25 -1.87
C ALA A 709 10.18 -17.41 -2.17
N VAL A 710 9.36 -16.50 -1.65
CA VAL A 710 7.88 -16.57 -1.72
C VAL A 710 7.30 -16.34 -3.12
N SER A 711 8.12 -15.88 -4.08
CA SER A 711 7.70 -15.56 -5.45
C SER A 711 7.68 -16.78 -6.38
N LYS A 712 8.39 -17.86 -6.05
CA LYS A 712 8.45 -19.09 -6.85
C LYS A 712 7.74 -20.22 -6.11
N PRO A 713 6.69 -20.82 -6.69
CA PRO A 713 6.10 -22.05 -6.14
C PRO A 713 7.15 -23.15 -6.00
N SER A 714 6.98 -24.01 -5.01
CA SER A 714 7.77 -25.22 -4.80
C SER A 714 6.88 -26.33 -4.24
N LYS A 715 7.35 -27.58 -4.21
CA LYS A 715 6.62 -28.69 -3.55
C LYS A 715 6.27 -28.38 -2.08
N ARG A 716 7.07 -27.55 -1.40
CA ARG A 716 6.91 -27.17 0.02
C ARG A 716 5.99 -25.95 0.22
N PHE A 717 5.90 -25.09 -0.80
CA PHE A 717 5.14 -23.84 -0.79
C PHE A 717 4.53 -23.66 -2.19
N ASP A 718 3.42 -24.34 -2.41
CA ASP A 718 2.77 -24.46 -3.71
C ASP A 718 2.05 -23.18 -4.16
N LYS A 719 1.40 -23.24 -5.33
CA LYS A 719 0.65 -22.12 -5.90
C LYS A 719 -0.49 -21.67 -4.98
N GLN A 720 -1.15 -22.59 -4.27
CA GLN A 720 -2.25 -22.29 -3.36
C GLN A 720 -1.76 -21.48 -2.15
N LEU A 721 -0.75 -21.97 -1.42
CA LEU A 721 -0.17 -21.27 -0.28
C LEU A 721 0.47 -19.94 -0.69
N GLN A 722 1.09 -19.89 -1.87
CA GLN A 722 1.59 -18.64 -2.43
C GLN A 722 0.47 -17.62 -2.64
N ALA A 723 -0.65 -18.02 -3.25
CA ALA A 723 -1.80 -17.14 -3.47
C ALA A 723 -2.38 -16.66 -2.13
N MET A 724 -2.56 -17.56 -1.16
CA MET A 724 -3.02 -17.22 0.19
C MET A 724 -2.11 -16.23 0.88
N TYR A 725 -0.79 -16.46 0.86
CA TYR A 725 0.17 -15.53 1.45
C TYR A 725 0.15 -14.15 0.77
N ARG A 726 -0.01 -14.10 -0.56
CA ARG A 726 -0.17 -12.84 -1.29
C ARG A 726 -1.43 -12.10 -0.85
N ARG A 727 -2.57 -12.79 -0.69
CA ARG A 727 -3.82 -12.20 -0.16
C ARG A 727 -3.64 -11.68 1.25
N TRP A 728 -3.11 -12.51 2.16
CA TRP A 728 -2.81 -12.12 3.55
C TRP A 728 -1.92 -10.88 3.63
N ARG A 729 -0.88 -10.80 2.79
CA ARG A 729 0.06 -9.68 2.79
C ARG A 729 -0.50 -8.40 2.17
N ARG A 730 -1.40 -8.50 1.17
CA ARG A 730 -1.94 -7.36 0.43
C ARG A 730 -3.20 -6.78 1.05
N SER A 731 -4.01 -7.62 1.68
CA SER A 731 -5.28 -7.18 2.25
C SER A 731 -5.08 -5.99 3.20
N ILE A 732 -5.89 -4.97 2.99
CA ILE A 732 -5.90 -3.76 3.81
C ILE A 732 -6.84 -3.94 5.03
N TYR A 733 -7.85 -4.80 4.90
CA TYR A 733 -8.82 -5.16 5.94
C TYR A 733 -8.24 -6.17 6.94
N VAL A 734 -8.52 -5.99 8.23
CA VAL A 734 -7.93 -6.83 9.29
C VAL A 734 -8.59 -8.21 9.29
N GLU A 735 -9.91 -8.23 9.19
CA GLU A 735 -10.81 -9.37 9.24
C GLU A 735 -10.47 -10.36 8.11
N ARG A 736 -10.19 -9.82 6.92
CA ARG A 736 -9.72 -10.59 5.76
C ARG A 736 -8.36 -11.24 6.00
N ARG A 737 -7.41 -10.51 6.59
CA ARG A 737 -6.11 -11.08 6.97
C ARG A 737 -6.26 -12.18 8.02
N VAL A 738 -7.12 -12.00 9.02
CA VAL A 738 -7.43 -13.01 10.05
C VAL A 738 -8.00 -14.27 9.40
N ALA A 739 -9.02 -14.15 8.56
CA ALA A 739 -9.64 -15.29 7.88
C ALA A 739 -8.63 -16.08 7.03
N VAL A 740 -7.79 -15.40 6.25
CA VAL A 740 -6.74 -16.06 5.45
C VAL A 740 -5.69 -16.72 6.35
N SER A 741 -5.29 -16.07 7.46
CA SER A 741 -4.35 -16.62 8.43
C SER A 741 -4.88 -17.93 9.05
N ARG A 742 -6.16 -17.96 9.43
CA ARG A 742 -6.83 -19.16 9.97
C ARG A 742 -6.85 -20.31 8.97
N GLN A 743 -7.20 -20.04 7.70
CA GLN A 743 -7.12 -21.06 6.64
C GLN A 743 -5.69 -21.59 6.45
N MET A 744 -4.68 -20.71 6.50
CA MET A 744 -3.29 -21.15 6.44
C MET A 744 -2.92 -22.04 7.64
N GLN A 745 -3.45 -21.78 8.84
CA GLN A 745 -3.20 -22.63 10.01
C GLN A 745 -3.77 -24.04 9.86
N LYS A 746 -4.96 -24.21 9.27
CA LYS A 746 -5.50 -25.54 8.94
C LYS A 746 -4.56 -26.30 8.00
N ILE A 747 -4.10 -25.64 6.92
CA ILE A 747 -3.14 -26.24 5.96
C ILE A 747 -1.80 -26.57 6.64
N PHE A 748 -1.33 -25.70 7.53
CA PHE A 748 -0.11 -25.92 8.29
C PHE A 748 -0.20 -27.19 9.14
N ALA A 749 -1.31 -27.38 9.87
CA ALA A 749 -1.52 -28.54 10.72
C ALA A 749 -1.66 -29.83 9.91
N GLU A 750 -2.31 -29.78 8.75
CA GLU A 750 -2.46 -30.93 7.85
C GLU A 750 -1.13 -31.34 7.19
N ARG A 751 -0.40 -30.38 6.64
CA ARG A 751 0.82 -30.64 5.87
C ARG A 751 2.06 -30.76 6.74
N LEU A 752 2.01 -30.25 7.97
CA LEU A 752 3.08 -30.32 8.96
C LEU A 752 4.47 -29.96 8.37
N PRO A 753 4.65 -28.74 7.81
CA PRO A 753 5.88 -28.34 7.11
C PRO A 753 7.12 -28.28 8.03
N LEU A 754 6.87 -28.29 9.34
CA LEU A 754 7.81 -28.46 10.44
C LEU A 754 7.07 -29.21 11.55
N VAL A 755 7.78 -29.77 12.53
CA VAL A 755 7.15 -30.41 13.71
C VAL A 755 7.15 -29.42 14.88
N PRO A 756 6.00 -28.76 15.16
CA PRO A 756 5.90 -27.80 16.24
C PRO A 756 5.86 -28.52 17.59
N LEU A 757 6.64 -28.04 18.55
CA LEU A 757 6.65 -28.55 19.93
C LEU A 757 5.61 -27.80 20.76
N PHE A 758 5.92 -26.55 21.14
CA PHE A 758 5.06 -25.72 21.97
C PHE A 758 5.36 -24.23 21.77
N PHE A 759 4.44 -23.39 22.24
CA PHE A 759 4.74 -22.00 22.53
C PHE A 759 5.31 -21.89 23.94
N GLY A 760 6.49 -21.29 24.05
CA GLY A 760 7.11 -21.07 25.35
C GLY A 760 6.33 -20.08 26.21
N GLN A 761 6.75 -19.95 27.45
CA GLN A 761 6.25 -18.92 28.36
C GLN A 761 7.39 -18.00 28.77
N ARG A 762 7.07 -16.74 29.02
CA ARG A 762 8.02 -15.81 29.64
C ARG A 762 7.75 -15.81 31.14
N ARG A 763 8.62 -16.52 31.87
CA ARG A 763 8.66 -16.47 33.33
C ARG A 763 9.50 -15.29 33.79
N SER A 764 9.01 -14.56 34.77
CA SER A 764 9.71 -13.43 35.35
C SER A 764 9.55 -13.44 36.85
N GLY A 765 10.56 -12.89 37.53
CA GLY A 765 10.57 -12.67 38.96
C GLY A 765 10.75 -11.20 39.24
N PHE A 766 10.07 -10.69 40.26
CA PHE A 766 10.14 -9.29 40.65
C PHE A 766 9.99 -9.14 42.17
N ALA A 767 10.41 -8.00 42.71
CA ALA A 767 10.24 -7.70 44.13
C ALA A 767 8.74 -7.56 44.45
N ALA A 768 8.28 -8.13 45.57
CA ALA A 768 6.86 -8.10 45.96
C ALA A 768 6.29 -6.67 46.11
N GLY A 769 7.14 -5.71 46.49
CA GLY A 769 6.76 -4.30 46.60
C GLY A 769 6.64 -3.54 45.26
N LEU A 770 7.04 -4.12 44.12
CA LEU A 770 6.93 -3.47 42.82
C LEU A 770 5.50 -3.60 42.26
N VAL A 771 4.81 -2.48 42.13
CA VAL A 771 3.41 -2.41 41.68
C VAL A 771 3.32 -1.82 40.28
N GLY A 772 2.28 -2.22 39.53
CA GLY A 772 1.96 -1.70 38.19
C GLY A 772 2.66 -2.42 37.05
N TRP A 773 3.62 -3.30 37.34
CA TRP A 773 4.36 -4.05 36.32
C TRP A 773 3.46 -5.02 35.53
N ASP A 774 3.14 -4.69 34.28
CA ASP A 774 2.45 -5.58 33.33
C ASP A 774 3.14 -5.52 31.95
N PRO A 775 3.92 -6.51 31.53
CA PRO A 775 4.57 -6.61 30.24
C PRO A 775 3.74 -7.34 29.17
N THR A 776 2.45 -7.61 29.41
CA THR A 776 1.53 -8.23 28.44
C THR A 776 0.50 -7.25 27.89
N GLY A 777 0.21 -6.18 28.63
CA GLY A 777 -0.79 -5.19 28.29
C GLY A 777 -0.48 -4.30 27.09
N GLY A 778 0.68 -4.39 26.44
CA GLY A 778 1.04 -3.49 25.35
C GLY A 778 2.14 -3.96 24.40
N ASP A 779 2.66 -3.03 23.61
CA ASP A 779 3.64 -3.26 22.54
C ASP A 779 5.02 -3.74 23.04
N THR A 780 5.35 -3.46 24.30
CA THR A 780 6.65 -3.74 24.90
C THR A 780 6.48 -4.14 26.37
N PRO A 781 7.47 -4.82 26.99
CA PRO A 781 7.43 -5.10 28.43
C PRO A 781 7.39 -3.85 29.34
N TRP A 782 7.64 -2.68 28.77
CA TRP A 782 7.78 -1.39 29.45
C TRP A 782 6.62 -0.43 29.15
N TRP A 783 5.57 -0.91 28.47
CA TRP A 783 4.52 -0.08 27.89
C TRP A 783 3.80 0.79 28.93
N ASN A 784 3.76 0.40 30.20
CA ASN A 784 3.10 1.18 31.26
C ASN A 784 4.05 1.58 32.40
N ILE A 785 5.36 1.68 32.15
CA ILE A 785 6.35 1.95 33.20
C ILE A 785 6.07 3.25 33.97
N GLU A 786 5.38 4.21 33.37
CA GLU A 786 4.95 5.44 34.03
C GLU A 786 4.01 5.21 35.22
N ARG A 787 3.37 4.03 35.30
CA ARG A 787 2.46 3.63 36.38
C ARG A 787 3.15 2.78 37.45
N TRP A 788 4.43 2.47 37.29
CA TRP A 788 5.13 1.58 38.21
C TRP A 788 5.66 2.36 39.40
N TYR A 789 5.53 1.78 40.59
CA TYR A 789 6.05 2.36 41.83
C TYR A 789 6.35 1.25 42.83
N PHE A 790 7.20 1.55 43.81
CA PHE A 790 7.41 0.71 44.97
C PHE A 790 6.49 1.17 46.10
N LYS A 791 5.70 0.23 46.64
CA LYS A 791 4.88 0.45 47.84
C LYS A 791 5.73 0.70 49.07
#